data_AF-A0A7V6J2J0-F1
#
_entry.id   AF-A0A7V6J2J0-F1
#
_cell.length_a   1.000
_cell.length_b   1.000
_cell.length_c   1.000
_cell.angle_alpha   90.00
_cell.angle_beta   90.00
_cell.angle_gamma   90.00
#
_symmetry.space_group_name_H-M   'P 1'
#
loop_
_entity.id
_entity.type
_entity.pdbx_description
1 polymer ?
#
loop_
_entity_poly.entity_id
_entity_poly.type
_entity_poly.pdbx_seq_one_letter_code
_entity_poly.pdbx_strand_id
1 'polypeptide(L)'
;MGILNTTKLKQDGLYIKFVDKPTEEEKKIAIKQNPNCVKYIEELSDELQVLAVKKNPFVIAEIKDPCLEAQEIAISQMPTLISYIQNPHEKIQKMVLDVNPSYFAKISNPSPSVTNEILSRDGLFLEYIENQSELLVTTAVKENPDAIKFTSIRTPFLQQVIATLKPENLKYFDNVEPHIEMFVIKEDPSMIKYLNNPSPQVVFEALEKDGLLLEYIKNPSEEQKFAALNNNGLALKFIESPSEEMIRTAVKNNGMALEFVDNPDEKLIKLGLFSNPESFKFIKEPTEEQIQFAVKNYPLNLQYIDKPCDELITMALKNDGLAIKFVDKPNNKQKTDAVSSNGMALEFIKKPNSDIIHAALQNNGYAIQFLSEEGKDNEKFKEAALTQNPLAFQYLKTFGTKYCDQAIKIQPSLIGNIGDPYEHQMLDAVTRDGLALQYIKKSSLNDKVIFAAVNQNGAAIKFVKDPSEDLINTALVTYAPAYKYFDNPNKDDLRNAIVVNGEVIRYAPDPSKELQEIAVKSNGLALAFIENPSKKMQLDAIKENGCAIKYVKNPTSAMKTLAVKSNPSAIKYIDKPTGALLARAIKEDINLVKELGPLPESVQMIALKKDVTMIEHLKQVGEKAQQYAVKTIIKDSHLYSGLPSKLLSIIKDSTKNINQMVLSHYGMNIKYLKNPSQKEQIAAVARNPENIVYIANPTEKTQIRAVSDLSKSIMFITNPCPKAQMIAVKSNLDNIKYINNPTEAVRLYVLKKNIDLIDSIRNPSPKAFSYYRKNTRSR
;
A
#
# COMPACT_ATOMS: atom_id res chain seq x y z
N MET A 1 -15.56 -95.68 22.69
CA MET A 1 -14.63 -94.58 23.05
C MET A 1 -15.31 -93.21 23.10
N GLY A 2 -16.11 -92.82 22.10
CA GLY A 2 -16.81 -91.51 22.10
C GLY A 2 -17.60 -91.16 23.39
N ILE A 3 -18.42 -92.08 23.92
CA ILE A 3 -19.20 -91.84 25.16
C ILE A 3 -18.30 -91.57 26.40
N LEU A 4 -17.13 -92.20 26.46
CA LEU A 4 -16.17 -92.03 27.54
C LEU A 4 -15.49 -90.65 27.45
N ASN A 5 -15.13 -90.22 26.23
CA ASN A 5 -14.56 -88.89 25.98
C ASN A 5 -15.56 -87.78 26.30
N THR A 6 -16.82 -87.91 25.85
CA THR A 6 -17.86 -86.91 26.11
C THR A 6 -18.10 -86.69 27.62
N THR A 7 -18.08 -87.77 28.41
CA THR A 7 -18.29 -87.69 29.87
C THR A 7 -17.13 -86.99 30.57
N LYS A 8 -15.89 -87.29 30.17
CA LYS A 8 -14.69 -86.65 30.72
C LYS A 8 -14.58 -85.18 30.33
N LEU A 9 -14.92 -84.83 29.09
CA LEU A 9 -14.94 -83.42 28.62
C LEU A 9 -15.98 -82.56 29.35
N LYS A 10 -17.10 -83.15 29.77
CA LYS A 10 -18.10 -82.47 30.62
C LYS A 10 -17.61 -82.23 32.05
N GLN A 11 -16.69 -83.06 32.56
CA GLN A 11 -16.09 -82.89 33.88
C GLN A 11 -14.93 -81.88 33.84
N ASP A 12 -14.06 -81.99 32.84
CA ASP A 12 -12.94 -81.09 32.62
C ASP A 12 -12.73 -80.85 31.11
N GLY A 13 -12.99 -79.61 30.66
CA GLY A 13 -12.80 -79.22 29.26
C GLY A 13 -11.33 -79.31 28.79
N LEU A 14 -10.35 -79.29 29.70
CA LEU A 14 -8.94 -79.47 29.35
C LEU A 14 -8.59 -80.91 29.00
N TYR A 15 -9.49 -81.87 29.26
CA TYR A 15 -9.29 -83.26 28.87
C TYR A 15 -9.17 -83.42 27.34
N ILE A 16 -9.60 -82.42 26.55
CA ILE A 16 -9.50 -82.45 25.08
C ILE A 16 -8.06 -82.63 24.57
N LYS A 17 -7.04 -82.21 25.34
CA LYS A 17 -5.63 -82.44 24.99
C LYS A 17 -5.22 -83.92 24.94
N PHE A 18 -6.04 -84.80 25.50
CA PHE A 18 -5.85 -86.25 25.51
C PHE A 18 -6.78 -86.98 24.54
N VAL A 19 -7.62 -86.24 23.80
CA VAL A 19 -8.55 -86.80 22.81
C VAL A 19 -7.87 -86.73 21.45
N ASP A 20 -7.53 -87.90 20.89
CA ASP A 20 -7.04 -87.99 19.51
C ASP A 20 -8.19 -87.68 18.54
N LYS A 21 -7.99 -86.69 17.66
CA LYS A 21 -8.96 -86.21 16.64
C LYS A 21 -10.38 -85.97 17.19
N PRO A 22 -10.58 -84.98 18.08
CA PRO A 22 -11.89 -84.70 18.68
C PRO A 22 -12.91 -84.29 17.62
N THR A 23 -14.13 -84.82 17.71
CA THR A 23 -15.27 -84.40 16.89
C THR A 23 -15.69 -82.96 17.20
N GLU A 24 -16.38 -82.28 16.27
CA GLU A 24 -16.87 -80.91 16.50
C GLU A 24 -17.75 -80.80 17.76
N GLU A 25 -18.58 -81.81 18.06
CA GLU A 25 -19.39 -81.82 19.28
C GLU A 25 -18.54 -82.04 20.55
N GLU A 26 -17.47 -82.83 20.49
CA GLU A 26 -16.51 -82.95 21.59
C GLU A 26 -15.74 -81.64 21.83
N LYS A 27 -15.30 -80.95 20.76
CA LYS A 27 -14.70 -79.60 20.84
C LYS A 27 -15.66 -78.59 21.46
N LYS A 28 -16.92 -78.59 21.01
CA LYS A 28 -18.00 -77.73 21.54
C LYS A 28 -18.25 -77.96 23.03
N ILE A 29 -18.33 -79.21 23.46
CA ILE A 29 -18.50 -79.57 24.88
C ILE A 29 -17.31 -79.11 25.71
N ALA A 30 -16.09 -79.32 25.21
CA ALA A 30 -14.86 -78.89 25.88
C ALA A 30 -14.81 -77.37 26.07
N ILE A 31 -15.10 -76.60 25.02
CA ILE A 31 -15.12 -75.12 25.03
C ILE A 31 -16.24 -74.61 25.95
N LYS A 32 -17.43 -75.21 25.90
CA LYS A 32 -18.54 -74.89 26.82
C LYS A 32 -18.15 -75.12 28.27
N GLN A 33 -17.31 -76.10 28.57
CA GLN A 33 -16.84 -76.36 29.93
C GLN A 33 -15.70 -75.41 30.33
N ASN A 34 -14.64 -75.33 29.54
CA ASN A 34 -13.50 -74.46 29.78
C ASN A 34 -13.00 -73.82 28.46
N PRO A 35 -13.23 -72.51 28.23
CA PRO A 35 -12.85 -71.86 26.98
C PRO A 35 -11.33 -71.81 26.77
N ASN A 36 -10.52 -71.93 27.83
CA ASN A 36 -9.05 -71.95 27.71
C ASN A 36 -8.51 -73.24 27.07
N CYS A 37 -9.38 -74.21 26.77
CA CYS A 37 -8.98 -75.42 26.05
C CYS A 37 -8.67 -75.18 24.57
N VAL A 38 -9.04 -74.02 24.01
CA VAL A 38 -8.83 -73.67 22.58
C VAL A 38 -7.39 -73.85 22.12
N LYS A 39 -6.40 -73.59 22.99
CA LYS A 39 -4.97 -73.76 22.67
C LYS A 39 -4.53 -75.20 22.42
N TYR A 40 -5.37 -76.18 22.77
CA TYR A 40 -5.12 -77.60 22.54
C TYR A 40 -5.93 -78.15 21.35
N ILE A 41 -6.62 -77.29 20.59
CA ILE A 41 -7.47 -77.67 19.46
C ILE A 41 -6.82 -77.14 18.18
N GLU A 42 -6.34 -78.03 17.31
CA GLU A 42 -5.60 -77.65 16.09
C GLU A 42 -6.48 -76.93 15.05
N GLU A 43 -7.75 -77.32 14.94
CA GLU A 43 -8.71 -76.72 13.99
C GLU A 43 -9.99 -76.29 14.73
N LEU A 44 -10.20 -74.97 14.82
CA LEU A 44 -11.40 -74.37 15.41
C LEU A 44 -12.27 -73.76 14.31
N SER A 45 -13.49 -74.30 14.16
CA SER A 45 -14.51 -73.68 13.32
C SER A 45 -14.92 -72.31 13.86
N ASP A 46 -15.35 -71.39 12.97
CA ASP A 46 -15.75 -70.03 13.33
C ASP A 46 -16.78 -70.00 14.48
N GLU A 47 -17.74 -70.92 14.47
CA GLU A 47 -18.74 -71.09 15.53
C GLU A 47 -18.12 -71.39 16.90
N LEU A 48 -17.08 -72.23 16.93
CA LEU A 48 -16.38 -72.61 18.15
C LEU A 48 -15.46 -71.49 18.66
N GLN A 49 -14.84 -70.73 17.75
CA GLN A 49 -14.07 -69.54 18.10
C GLN A 49 -14.98 -68.49 18.78
N VAL A 50 -16.12 -68.18 18.16
CA VAL A 50 -17.13 -67.26 18.70
C VAL A 50 -17.63 -67.73 20.06
N LEU A 51 -17.92 -69.03 20.21
CA LEU A 51 -18.36 -69.60 21.48
C LEU A 51 -17.31 -69.45 22.59
N ALA A 52 -16.03 -69.69 22.28
CA ALA A 52 -14.93 -69.57 23.23
C ALA A 52 -14.75 -68.11 23.68
N VAL A 53 -14.71 -67.19 22.72
CA VAL A 53 -14.52 -65.75 22.96
C VAL A 53 -15.70 -65.12 23.70
N LYS A 54 -16.95 -65.52 23.40
CA LYS A 54 -18.15 -65.09 24.14
C LYS A 54 -18.06 -65.42 25.63
N LYS A 55 -17.43 -66.55 25.98
CA LYS A 55 -17.29 -67.02 27.36
C LYS A 55 -16.08 -66.41 28.07
N ASN A 56 -14.97 -66.22 27.37
CA ASN A 56 -13.78 -65.56 27.89
C ASN A 56 -13.05 -64.82 26.75
N PRO A 57 -13.09 -63.48 26.66
CA PRO A 57 -12.52 -62.76 25.53
C PRO A 57 -10.98 -62.88 25.44
N PHE A 58 -10.30 -63.16 26.56
CA PHE A 58 -8.84 -63.34 26.59
C PHE A 58 -8.33 -64.51 25.74
N VAL A 59 -9.19 -65.51 25.46
CA VAL A 59 -8.79 -66.67 24.66
C VAL A 59 -8.53 -66.31 23.20
N ILE A 60 -8.92 -65.11 22.75
CA ILE A 60 -8.58 -64.60 21.41
C ILE A 60 -7.07 -64.61 21.16
N ALA A 61 -6.26 -64.41 22.21
CA ALA A 61 -4.80 -64.44 22.14
C ALA A 61 -4.24 -65.84 21.83
N GLU A 62 -5.02 -66.88 22.09
CA GLU A 62 -4.66 -68.29 21.89
C GLU A 62 -5.19 -68.84 20.56
N ILE A 63 -5.99 -68.05 19.82
CA ILE A 63 -6.54 -68.44 18.51
C ILE A 63 -5.60 -67.91 17.42
N LYS A 64 -5.03 -68.83 16.63
CA LYS A 64 -4.03 -68.51 15.61
C LYS A 64 -4.55 -67.60 14.49
N ASP A 65 -5.79 -67.81 14.06
CA ASP A 65 -6.46 -67.04 12.99
C ASP A 65 -7.92 -66.81 13.37
N PRO A 66 -8.21 -65.81 14.23
CA PRO A 66 -9.55 -65.60 14.73
C PRO A 66 -10.47 -65.03 13.64
N CYS A 67 -11.63 -65.63 13.44
CA CYS A 67 -12.64 -65.14 12.50
C CYS A 67 -13.12 -63.73 12.88
N LEU A 68 -13.64 -62.98 11.91
CA LEU A 68 -14.07 -61.58 12.12
C LEU A 68 -15.05 -61.44 13.28
N GLU A 69 -16.05 -62.31 13.39
CA GLU A 69 -17.03 -62.25 14.47
C GLU A 69 -16.39 -62.49 15.85
N ALA A 70 -15.42 -63.39 15.96
CA ALA A 70 -14.67 -63.61 17.20
C ALA A 70 -13.83 -62.38 17.56
N GLN A 71 -13.16 -61.75 16.60
CA GLN A 71 -12.43 -60.50 16.83
C GLN A 71 -13.37 -59.37 17.28
N GLU A 72 -14.55 -59.22 16.64
CA GLU A 72 -15.55 -58.20 16.99
C GLU A 72 -16.02 -58.35 18.43
N ILE A 73 -16.34 -59.57 18.87
CA ILE A 73 -16.80 -59.84 20.23
C ILE A 73 -15.68 -59.57 21.25
N ALA A 74 -14.46 -60.03 20.99
CA ALA A 74 -13.33 -59.81 21.89
C ALA A 74 -13.06 -58.31 22.09
N ILE A 75 -12.98 -57.55 20.99
CA ILE A 75 -12.65 -56.12 21.02
C ILE A 75 -13.81 -55.27 21.56
N SER A 76 -15.07 -55.66 21.30
CA SER A 76 -16.24 -55.00 21.89
C SER A 76 -16.28 -55.12 23.42
N GLN A 77 -15.82 -56.25 23.96
CA GLN A 77 -15.75 -56.47 25.40
C GLN A 77 -14.50 -55.82 26.02
N MET A 78 -13.36 -55.92 25.35
CA MET A 78 -12.09 -55.40 25.87
C MET A 78 -11.16 -54.92 24.73
N PRO A 79 -11.20 -53.62 24.39
CA PRO A 79 -10.41 -53.03 23.30
C PRO A 79 -8.89 -53.26 23.39
N THR A 80 -8.35 -53.40 24.62
CA THR A 80 -6.91 -53.65 24.83
C THR A 80 -6.42 -54.99 24.27
N LEU A 81 -7.33 -55.93 23.99
CA LEU A 81 -7.00 -57.21 23.39
C LEU A 81 -6.44 -57.11 21.98
N ILE A 82 -6.57 -55.96 21.31
CA ILE A 82 -6.02 -55.74 19.97
C ILE A 82 -4.52 -56.07 19.89
N SER A 83 -3.78 -55.82 20.99
CA SER A 83 -2.35 -56.13 21.10
C SER A 83 -2.01 -57.62 21.02
N TYR A 84 -2.99 -58.49 21.20
CA TYR A 84 -2.84 -59.95 21.15
C TYR A 84 -3.36 -60.56 19.83
N ILE A 85 -4.03 -59.79 18.98
CA ILE A 85 -4.53 -60.27 17.70
C ILE A 85 -3.46 -60.01 16.64
N GLN A 86 -2.94 -61.07 16.04
CA GLN A 86 -2.05 -60.96 14.88
C GLN A 86 -2.89 -60.65 13.64
N ASN A 87 -2.49 -59.63 12.87
CA ASN A 87 -3.19 -59.19 11.65
C ASN A 87 -4.72 -58.97 11.84
N PRO A 88 -5.15 -58.13 12.81
CA PRO A 88 -6.56 -57.86 13.05
C PRO A 88 -7.24 -57.34 11.79
N HIS A 89 -8.47 -57.75 11.54
CA HIS A 89 -9.22 -57.34 10.35
C HIS A 89 -9.39 -55.81 10.33
N GLU A 90 -9.38 -55.17 9.15
CA GLU A 90 -9.43 -53.70 9.03
C GLU A 90 -10.60 -53.07 9.82
N LYS A 91 -11.78 -53.71 9.77
CA LYS A 91 -12.96 -53.28 10.55
C LYS A 91 -12.67 -53.21 12.06
N ILE A 92 -11.90 -54.16 12.58
CA ILE A 92 -11.53 -54.25 13.99
C ILE A 92 -10.51 -53.16 14.36
N GLN A 93 -9.55 -52.93 13.46
CA GLN A 93 -8.59 -51.84 13.59
C GLN A 93 -9.33 -50.49 13.69
N LYS A 94 -10.28 -50.21 12.78
CA LYS A 94 -11.09 -48.98 12.82
C LYS A 94 -11.90 -48.88 14.11
N MET A 95 -12.56 -49.98 14.50
CA MET A 95 -13.35 -50.05 15.73
C MET A 95 -12.55 -49.67 16.99
N VAL A 96 -11.30 -50.12 17.11
CA VAL A 96 -10.47 -49.79 18.28
C VAL A 96 -10.04 -48.31 18.28
N LEU A 97 -9.79 -47.74 17.09
CA LEU A 97 -9.41 -46.32 16.95
C LEU A 97 -10.56 -45.36 17.22
N ASP A 98 -11.80 -45.76 16.92
CA ASP A 98 -13.01 -44.99 17.26
C ASP A 98 -13.24 -44.91 18.77
N VAL A 99 -12.79 -45.93 19.52
CA VAL A 99 -12.81 -45.91 21.00
C VAL A 99 -11.70 -45.01 21.54
N ASN A 100 -10.46 -45.22 21.08
CA ASN A 100 -9.32 -44.42 21.50
C ASN A 100 -8.19 -44.47 20.43
N PRO A 101 -7.88 -43.34 19.77
CA PRO A 101 -6.81 -43.23 18.78
C PRO A 101 -5.44 -43.74 19.26
N SER A 102 -5.12 -43.63 20.56
CA SER A 102 -3.84 -44.13 21.12
C SER A 102 -3.64 -45.64 20.99
N TYR A 103 -4.70 -46.40 20.73
CA TYR A 103 -4.58 -47.83 20.43
C TYR A 103 -3.89 -48.12 19.09
N PHE A 104 -3.71 -47.13 18.21
CA PHE A 104 -2.95 -47.29 16.97
C PHE A 104 -1.56 -47.91 17.21
N ALA A 105 -0.86 -47.46 18.25
CA ALA A 105 0.44 -47.99 18.66
C ALA A 105 0.43 -49.48 19.07
N LYS A 106 -0.75 -50.06 19.29
CA LYS A 106 -0.95 -51.46 19.69
C LYS A 106 -1.49 -52.35 18.57
N ILE A 107 -1.79 -51.78 17.40
CA ILE A 107 -2.31 -52.55 16.26
C ILE A 107 -1.13 -53.23 15.56
N SER A 108 -1.14 -54.56 15.52
CA SER A 108 -0.20 -55.30 14.67
C SER A 108 -0.56 -55.12 13.20
N ASN A 109 0.40 -54.76 12.35
CA ASN A 109 0.24 -54.61 10.90
C ASN A 109 -1.00 -53.77 10.49
N PRO A 110 -1.03 -52.46 10.83
CA PRO A 110 -2.14 -51.59 10.50
C PRO A 110 -2.35 -51.51 8.98
N SER A 111 -3.59 -51.55 8.51
CA SER A 111 -3.89 -51.47 7.08
C SER A 111 -3.54 -50.08 6.53
N PRO A 112 -3.25 -49.95 5.21
CA PRO A 112 -3.04 -48.64 4.60
C PRO A 112 -4.23 -47.69 4.78
N SER A 113 -5.47 -48.21 4.78
CA SER A 113 -6.66 -47.39 5.04
C SER A 113 -6.65 -46.82 6.46
N VAL A 114 -6.34 -47.67 7.45
CA VAL A 114 -6.31 -47.30 8.88
C VAL A 114 -5.19 -46.31 9.16
N THR A 115 -4.03 -46.53 8.55
CA THR A 115 -2.87 -45.65 8.66
C THR A 115 -3.16 -44.26 8.08
N ASN A 116 -3.79 -44.18 6.90
CA ASN A 116 -4.17 -42.87 6.33
C ASN A 116 -5.23 -42.17 7.20
N GLU A 117 -6.23 -42.92 7.69
CA GLU A 117 -7.29 -42.36 8.51
C GLU A 117 -6.76 -41.76 9.83
N ILE A 118 -5.85 -42.46 10.53
CA ILE A 118 -5.31 -41.96 11.78
C ILE A 118 -4.43 -40.71 11.57
N LEU A 119 -3.65 -40.68 10.48
CA LEU A 119 -2.83 -39.51 10.12
C LEU A 119 -3.68 -38.30 9.73
N SER A 120 -4.86 -38.51 9.16
CA SER A 120 -5.84 -37.44 8.89
C SER A 120 -6.58 -36.96 10.14
N ARG A 121 -6.50 -37.69 11.27
CA ARG A 121 -7.03 -37.25 12.57
C ARG A 121 -5.98 -36.44 13.33
N ASP A 122 -4.72 -36.91 13.34
CA ASP A 122 -3.58 -36.20 13.89
C ASP A 122 -2.28 -36.73 13.26
N GLY A 123 -1.55 -35.84 12.57
CA GLY A 123 -0.28 -36.18 11.93
C GLY A 123 0.80 -36.69 12.89
N LEU A 124 0.70 -36.43 14.20
CA LEU A 124 1.68 -36.90 15.18
C LEU A 124 1.72 -38.42 15.34
N PHE A 125 0.67 -39.15 14.91
CA PHE A 125 0.67 -40.61 14.89
C PHE A 125 1.72 -41.21 13.94
N LEU A 126 2.37 -40.38 13.11
CA LEU A 126 3.54 -40.77 12.34
C LEU A 126 4.66 -41.38 13.20
N GLU A 127 4.77 -40.99 14.47
CA GLU A 127 5.70 -41.56 15.46
C GLU A 127 5.59 -43.09 15.58
N TYR A 128 4.39 -43.65 15.40
CA TYR A 128 4.12 -45.09 15.58
C TYR A 128 4.16 -45.88 14.27
N ILE A 129 4.55 -45.25 13.16
CA ILE A 129 4.64 -45.90 11.85
C ILE A 129 6.10 -46.23 11.56
N GLU A 130 6.44 -47.52 11.54
CA GLU A 130 7.81 -47.98 11.26
C GLU A 130 8.20 -47.76 9.79
N ASN A 131 7.36 -48.20 8.85
CA ASN A 131 7.62 -48.11 7.41
C ASN A 131 7.03 -46.84 6.81
N GLN A 132 7.74 -45.73 6.99
CA GLN A 132 7.31 -44.42 6.49
C GLN A 132 7.62 -44.27 4.99
N SER A 133 6.58 -44.00 4.19
CA SER A 133 6.74 -43.53 2.81
C SER A 133 6.63 -42.00 2.75
N GLU A 134 7.22 -41.38 1.73
CA GLU A 134 7.13 -39.92 1.52
C GLU A 134 5.66 -39.44 1.45
N LEU A 135 4.76 -40.26 0.88
CA LEU A 135 3.34 -39.96 0.83
C LEU A 135 2.72 -39.89 2.24
N LEU A 136 2.98 -40.89 3.10
CA LEU A 136 2.46 -40.91 4.47
C LEU A 136 3.00 -39.74 5.30
N VAL A 137 4.30 -39.48 5.18
CA VAL A 137 4.94 -38.34 5.85
C VAL A 137 4.34 -37.03 5.38
N THR A 138 4.11 -36.86 4.09
CA THR A 138 3.49 -35.66 3.54
C THR A 138 2.06 -35.50 4.06
N THR A 139 1.26 -36.57 4.11
CA THR A 139 -0.10 -36.53 4.67
C THR A 139 -0.06 -36.10 6.13
N ALA A 140 0.81 -36.71 6.93
CA ALA A 140 0.99 -36.36 8.35
C ALA A 140 1.42 -34.91 8.55
N VAL A 141 2.39 -34.43 7.77
CA VAL A 141 2.92 -33.06 7.86
C VAL A 141 1.91 -32.02 7.39
N LYS A 142 1.07 -32.34 6.38
CA LYS A 142 -0.02 -31.47 5.94
C LYS A 142 -1.09 -31.29 7.01
N GLU A 143 -1.37 -32.34 7.78
CA GLU A 143 -2.30 -32.26 8.91
C GLU A 143 -1.67 -31.54 10.10
N ASN A 144 -0.46 -31.94 10.49
CA ASN A 144 0.29 -31.33 11.58
C ASN A 144 1.77 -31.18 11.21
N PRO A 145 2.24 -29.95 10.90
CA PRO A 145 3.63 -29.72 10.48
C PRO A 145 4.68 -30.14 11.51
N ASP A 146 4.32 -30.29 12.79
CA ASP A 146 5.23 -30.77 13.84
C ASP A 146 5.51 -32.27 13.74
N ALA A 147 4.77 -33.02 12.92
CA ALA A 147 5.04 -34.42 12.62
C ALA A 147 6.40 -34.64 11.95
N ILE A 148 7.00 -33.61 11.34
CA ILE A 148 8.32 -33.68 10.71
C ILE A 148 9.42 -34.18 11.67
N LYS A 149 9.25 -33.97 12.98
CA LYS A 149 10.20 -34.44 14.02
C LYS A 149 10.26 -35.96 14.14
N PHE A 150 9.24 -36.68 13.65
CA PHE A 150 9.07 -38.13 13.78
C PHE A 150 9.47 -38.90 12.52
N THR A 151 10.11 -38.25 11.55
CA THR A 151 10.56 -38.90 10.33
C THR A 151 12.04 -38.63 10.09
N SER A 152 12.69 -39.54 9.36
CA SER A 152 14.04 -39.35 8.79
C SER A 152 14.01 -38.90 7.32
N ILE A 153 12.83 -38.84 6.68
CA ILE A 153 12.66 -38.41 5.29
C ILE A 153 12.89 -36.89 5.19
N ARG A 154 13.78 -36.44 4.29
CA ARG A 154 14.22 -35.04 4.15
C ARG A 154 14.19 -34.53 2.70
N THR A 155 13.24 -34.99 1.89
CA THR A 155 13.17 -34.67 0.46
C THR A 155 12.92 -33.17 0.19
N PRO A 156 13.35 -32.64 -0.98
CA PRO A 156 13.07 -31.26 -1.38
C PRO A 156 11.57 -30.93 -1.40
N PHE A 157 10.73 -31.90 -1.80
CA PHE A 157 9.28 -31.73 -1.79
C PHE A 157 8.74 -31.52 -0.37
N LEU A 158 9.22 -32.29 0.60
CA LEU A 158 8.82 -32.14 2.00
C LEU A 158 9.30 -30.82 2.59
N GLN A 159 10.52 -30.37 2.22
CA GLN A 159 11.02 -29.04 2.58
C GLN A 159 10.07 -27.94 2.07
N GLN A 160 9.60 -28.04 0.83
CA GLN A 160 8.67 -27.07 0.23
C GLN A 160 7.32 -27.04 0.96
N VAL A 161 6.79 -28.21 1.33
CA VAL A 161 5.55 -28.31 2.11
C VAL A 161 5.71 -27.63 3.48
N ILE A 162 6.80 -27.92 4.20
CA ILE A 162 7.09 -27.29 5.50
C ILE A 162 7.25 -25.78 5.36
N ALA A 163 8.01 -25.32 4.36
CA ALA A 163 8.21 -23.90 4.07
C ALA A 163 6.91 -23.14 3.77
N THR A 164 5.84 -23.84 3.38
CA THR A 164 4.53 -23.23 3.13
C THR A 164 3.64 -23.25 4.37
N LEU A 165 3.69 -24.32 5.17
CA LEU A 165 2.78 -24.54 6.30
C LEU A 165 3.30 -23.95 7.61
N LYS A 166 4.57 -24.19 7.93
CA LYS A 166 5.22 -23.80 9.19
C LYS A 166 6.73 -23.67 8.99
N PRO A 167 7.21 -22.56 8.40
CA PRO A 167 8.62 -22.38 8.04
C PRO A 167 9.60 -22.55 9.22
N GLU A 168 9.18 -22.32 10.47
CA GLU A 168 10.06 -22.51 11.63
C GLU A 168 10.52 -23.96 11.81
N ASN A 169 9.78 -24.91 11.23
CA ASN A 169 10.12 -26.32 11.23
C ASN A 169 11.20 -26.69 10.20
N LEU A 170 11.68 -25.73 9.40
CA LEU A 170 12.88 -25.92 8.58
C LEU A 170 14.13 -26.20 9.43
N LYS A 171 14.10 -25.86 10.73
CA LYS A 171 15.15 -26.20 11.71
C LYS A 171 15.43 -27.71 11.86
N TYR A 172 14.50 -28.57 11.41
CA TYR A 172 14.66 -30.03 11.45
C TYR A 172 15.37 -30.60 10.21
N PHE A 173 15.76 -29.74 9.26
CA PHE A 173 16.56 -30.10 8.10
C PHE A 173 17.99 -29.58 8.28
N ASP A 174 18.97 -30.45 8.07
CA ASP A 174 20.39 -30.05 8.16
C ASP A 174 20.80 -29.15 7.00
N ASN A 175 20.21 -29.40 5.83
CA ASN A 175 20.39 -28.61 4.61
C ASN A 175 19.03 -28.37 3.96
N VAL A 176 18.69 -27.10 3.74
CA VAL A 176 17.50 -26.70 2.99
C VAL A 176 17.93 -26.27 1.59
N GLU A 177 17.16 -26.64 0.57
CA GLU A 177 17.46 -26.25 -0.80
C GLU A 177 17.52 -24.71 -0.93
N PRO A 178 18.56 -24.13 -1.58
CA PRO A 178 18.77 -22.68 -1.60
C PRO A 178 17.58 -21.87 -2.12
N HIS A 179 16.80 -22.43 -3.05
CA HIS A 179 15.60 -21.76 -3.57
C HIS A 179 14.45 -21.70 -2.55
N ILE A 180 14.38 -22.67 -1.63
CA ILE A 180 13.41 -22.73 -0.53
C ILE A 180 13.85 -21.78 0.58
N GLU A 181 15.14 -21.79 0.93
CA GLU A 181 15.72 -20.80 1.84
C GLU A 181 15.41 -19.37 1.37
N MET A 182 15.67 -19.09 0.09
CA MET A 182 15.41 -17.79 -0.51
C MET A 182 13.91 -17.44 -0.53
N PHE A 183 13.04 -18.43 -0.76
CA PHE A 183 11.59 -18.23 -0.71
C PHE A 183 11.14 -17.76 0.67
N VAL A 184 11.57 -18.43 1.75
CA VAL A 184 11.14 -18.06 3.12
C VAL A 184 11.75 -16.73 3.58
N ILE A 185 13.01 -16.45 3.26
CA ILE A 185 13.67 -15.18 3.61
C ILE A 185 13.09 -14.00 2.85
N LYS A 186 12.62 -14.21 1.62
CA LYS A 186 11.98 -13.12 0.85
C LYS A 186 10.68 -12.65 1.48
N GLU A 187 9.89 -13.57 2.03
CA GLU A 187 8.65 -13.29 2.73
C GLU A 187 8.91 -12.72 4.13
N ASP A 188 9.76 -13.36 4.93
CA ASP A 188 10.13 -12.92 6.28
C ASP A 188 11.63 -13.18 6.56
N PRO A 189 12.46 -12.13 6.57
CA PRO A 189 13.89 -12.23 6.86
C PRO A 189 14.20 -12.86 8.23
N SER A 190 13.30 -12.70 9.21
CA SER A 190 13.50 -13.25 10.56
C SER A 190 13.51 -14.78 10.59
N MET A 191 13.05 -15.44 9.52
CA MET A 191 13.10 -16.91 9.38
C MET A 191 14.52 -17.46 9.33
N ILE A 192 15.54 -16.61 9.10
CA ILE A 192 16.94 -17.04 9.09
C ILE A 192 17.37 -17.70 10.40
N LYS A 193 16.76 -17.35 11.54
CA LYS A 193 17.00 -17.98 12.85
C LYS A 193 16.62 -19.47 12.91
N TYR A 194 15.81 -19.95 11.98
CA TYR A 194 15.36 -21.34 11.89
C TYR A 194 16.05 -22.12 10.76
N LEU A 195 16.96 -21.49 10.00
CA LEU A 195 17.75 -22.16 8.98
C LEU A 195 19.07 -22.65 9.56
N ASN A 196 19.37 -23.93 9.36
CA ASN A 196 20.68 -24.48 9.70
C ASN A 196 21.64 -24.21 8.54
N ASN A 197 22.70 -23.43 8.80
CA ASN A 197 23.75 -23.10 7.84
C ASN A 197 23.22 -22.53 6.49
N PRO A 198 22.45 -21.43 6.52
CA PRO A 198 21.89 -20.84 5.30
C PRO A 198 22.97 -20.49 4.28
N SER A 199 22.65 -20.63 3.01
CA SER A 199 23.61 -20.29 1.94
C SER A 199 24.04 -18.81 2.01
N PRO A 200 25.28 -18.46 1.58
CA PRO A 200 25.77 -17.09 1.68
C PRO A 200 24.86 -16.04 1.05
N GLN A 201 24.21 -16.37 -0.08
CA GLN A 201 23.26 -15.48 -0.77
C GLN A 201 22.01 -15.19 0.07
N VAL A 202 21.51 -16.20 0.79
CA VAL A 202 20.34 -16.07 1.68
C VAL A 202 20.69 -15.22 2.89
N VAL A 203 21.89 -15.37 3.44
CA VAL A 203 22.39 -14.51 4.52
C VAL A 203 22.48 -13.06 4.06
N PHE A 204 23.01 -12.79 2.86
CA PHE A 204 23.04 -11.42 2.31
C PHE A 204 21.63 -10.83 2.18
N GLU A 205 20.69 -11.55 1.56
CA GLU A 205 19.31 -11.09 1.40
C GLU A 205 18.67 -10.73 2.76
N ALA A 206 18.89 -11.55 3.79
CA ALA A 206 18.37 -11.29 5.13
C ALA A 206 19.00 -10.03 5.75
N LEU A 207 20.33 -9.90 5.71
CA LEU A 207 21.06 -8.78 6.31
C LEU A 207 20.85 -7.45 5.56
N GLU A 208 20.64 -7.50 4.25
CA GLU A 208 20.29 -6.32 3.44
C GLU A 208 18.90 -5.78 3.77
N LYS A 209 18.00 -6.62 4.28
CA LYS A 209 16.66 -6.23 4.74
C LYS A 209 16.65 -5.79 6.21
N ASP A 210 17.32 -6.55 7.08
CA ASP A 210 17.48 -6.23 8.50
C ASP A 210 18.86 -6.64 9.00
N GLY A 211 19.73 -5.65 9.18
CA GLY A 211 21.10 -5.86 9.64
C GLY A 211 21.20 -6.39 11.08
N LEU A 212 20.15 -6.25 11.90
CA LEU A 212 20.16 -6.78 13.27
C LEU A 212 20.08 -8.31 13.29
N LEU A 213 19.67 -8.95 12.19
CA LEU A 213 19.64 -10.40 12.07
C LEU A 213 21.04 -11.03 12.11
N LEU A 214 22.11 -10.23 12.07
CA LEU A 214 23.48 -10.68 12.28
C LEU A 214 23.65 -11.49 13.58
N GLU A 215 22.84 -11.21 14.61
CA GLU A 215 22.77 -11.97 15.87
C GLU A 215 22.56 -13.48 15.67
N TYR A 216 21.83 -13.86 14.62
CA TYR A 216 21.47 -15.25 14.36
C TYR A 216 22.43 -15.95 13.38
N ILE A 217 23.42 -15.24 12.83
CA ILE A 217 24.35 -15.78 11.83
C ILE A 217 25.59 -16.32 12.54
N LYS A 218 25.82 -17.62 12.41
CA LYS A 218 27.03 -18.27 12.94
C LYS A 218 28.21 -17.99 12.01
N ASN A 219 29.29 -17.46 12.57
CA ASN A 219 30.56 -17.19 11.86
C ASN A 219 30.38 -16.37 10.55
N PRO A 220 29.79 -15.16 10.61
CA PRO A 220 29.57 -14.34 9.41
C PRO A 220 30.89 -13.93 8.76
N SER A 221 30.92 -13.89 7.42
CA SER A 221 32.07 -13.36 6.68
C SER A 221 32.22 -11.85 6.89
N GLU A 222 33.39 -11.31 6.55
CA GLU A 222 33.63 -9.86 6.63
C GLU A 222 32.62 -9.09 5.76
N GLU A 223 32.33 -9.56 4.54
CA GLU A 223 31.34 -8.94 3.66
C GLU A 223 29.93 -8.95 4.25
N GLN A 224 29.54 -10.04 4.93
CA GLN A 224 28.23 -10.15 5.59
C GLN A 224 28.12 -9.20 6.79
N LYS A 225 29.18 -9.10 7.60
CA LYS A 225 29.25 -8.10 8.68
C LYS A 225 29.10 -6.68 8.11
N PHE A 226 29.79 -6.34 7.03
CA PHE A 226 29.62 -5.04 6.38
C PHE A 226 28.21 -4.83 5.80
N ALA A 227 27.59 -5.84 5.20
CA ALA A 227 26.22 -5.76 4.73
C ALA A 227 25.25 -5.41 5.87
N ALA A 228 25.39 -6.08 7.01
CA ALA A 228 24.61 -5.80 8.22
C ALA A 228 24.83 -4.37 8.73
N LEU A 229 26.09 -3.91 8.83
CA LEU A 229 26.43 -2.57 9.30
C LEU A 229 25.92 -1.46 8.37
N ASN A 230 26.00 -1.68 7.05
CA ASN A 230 25.50 -0.76 6.04
C ASN A 230 23.97 -0.67 6.04
N ASN A 231 23.27 -1.74 6.41
CA ASN A 231 21.83 -1.69 6.62
C ASN A 231 21.50 -0.99 7.96
N ASN A 232 22.08 -1.46 9.07
CA ASN A 232 21.84 -0.94 10.41
C ASN A 232 23.13 -0.89 11.24
N GLY A 233 23.62 0.32 11.52
CA GLY A 233 24.86 0.51 12.29
C GLY A 233 24.83 -0.09 13.71
N LEU A 234 23.66 -0.31 14.30
CA LEU A 234 23.54 -0.97 15.63
C LEU A 234 23.89 -2.45 15.59
N ALA A 235 23.99 -3.07 14.41
CA ALA A 235 24.48 -4.44 14.26
C ALA A 235 25.93 -4.61 14.76
N LEU A 236 26.67 -3.51 14.96
CA LEU A 236 28.00 -3.50 15.56
C LEU A 236 28.05 -4.25 16.90
N LYS A 237 26.97 -4.21 17.69
CA LYS A 237 26.89 -4.90 18.99
C LYS A 237 27.01 -6.43 18.89
N PHE A 238 26.81 -7.01 17.70
CA PHE A 238 26.88 -8.44 17.45
C PHE A 238 28.22 -8.87 16.83
N ILE A 239 29.16 -7.94 16.60
CA ILE A 239 30.47 -8.23 16.04
C ILE A 239 31.49 -8.30 17.17
N GLU A 240 32.02 -9.49 17.42
CA GLU A 240 33.14 -9.66 18.33
C GLU A 240 34.41 -9.06 17.70
N SER A 241 35.11 -8.19 18.43
CA SER A 241 36.36 -7.53 18.01
C SER A 241 36.28 -6.85 16.62
N PRO A 242 35.39 -5.85 16.42
CA PRO A 242 35.21 -5.20 15.14
C PRO A 242 36.46 -4.43 14.69
N SER A 243 36.74 -4.42 13.38
CA SER A 243 37.82 -3.62 12.80
C SER A 243 37.50 -2.12 12.87
N GLU A 244 38.52 -1.26 12.77
CA GLU A 244 38.29 0.20 12.73
C GLU A 244 37.37 0.61 11.58
N GLU A 245 37.45 -0.07 10.44
CA GLU A 245 36.59 0.18 9.27
C GLU A 245 35.14 -0.19 9.54
N MET A 246 34.89 -1.30 10.25
CA MET A 246 33.55 -1.69 10.69
C MET A 246 32.95 -0.68 11.67
N ILE A 247 33.72 -0.26 12.67
CA ILE A 247 33.30 0.76 13.63
C ILE A 247 32.95 2.07 12.89
N ARG A 248 33.80 2.53 11.97
CA ARG A 248 33.54 3.73 11.16
C ARG A 248 32.28 3.58 10.31
N THR A 249 32.06 2.41 9.70
CA THR A 249 30.88 2.13 8.87
C THR A 249 29.61 2.15 9.70
N ALA A 250 29.63 1.50 10.86
CA ALA A 250 28.54 1.45 11.81
C ALA A 250 28.12 2.85 12.27
N VAL A 251 29.09 3.64 12.77
CA VAL A 251 28.85 4.99 13.30
C VAL A 251 28.41 5.96 12.19
N LYS A 252 28.97 5.83 10.98
CA LYS A 252 28.53 6.61 9.82
C LYS A 252 27.07 6.35 9.50
N ASN A 253 26.65 5.08 9.51
CA ASN A 253 25.28 4.69 9.14
C ASN A 253 24.27 4.97 10.27
N ASN A 254 24.69 4.83 11.52
CA ASN A 254 23.90 5.18 12.70
C ASN A 254 24.80 5.70 13.82
N GLY A 255 24.73 7.01 14.11
CA GLY A 255 25.58 7.63 15.15
C GLY A 255 25.40 7.03 16.55
N MET A 256 24.26 6.39 16.82
CA MET A 256 24.00 5.69 18.09
C MET A 256 24.89 4.47 18.30
N ALA A 257 25.52 3.93 17.24
CA ALA A 257 26.49 2.85 17.34
C ALA A 257 27.72 3.22 18.20
N LEU A 258 27.94 4.51 18.48
CA LEU A 258 28.93 4.97 19.46
C LEU A 258 28.75 4.35 20.86
N GLU A 259 27.53 3.91 21.21
CA GLU A 259 27.26 3.16 22.45
C GLU A 259 28.15 1.92 22.61
N PHE A 260 28.46 1.25 21.49
CA PHE A 260 29.20 -0.01 21.46
C PHE A 260 30.70 0.19 21.16
N VAL A 261 31.19 1.44 21.20
CA VAL A 261 32.59 1.75 20.93
C VAL A 261 33.28 2.17 22.23
N ASP A 262 34.30 1.41 22.62
CA ASP A 262 35.16 1.78 23.73
C ASP A 262 36.13 2.89 23.32
N ASN A 263 36.13 4.00 24.09
CA ASN A 263 37.03 5.15 23.94
C ASN A 263 37.14 5.68 22.48
N PRO A 264 36.02 6.13 21.88
CA PRO A 264 36.03 6.61 20.49
C PRO A 264 36.95 7.82 20.31
N ASP A 265 37.73 7.82 19.21
CA ASP A 265 38.58 8.97 18.87
C ASP A 265 37.76 10.20 18.47
N GLU A 266 38.42 11.36 18.42
CA GLU A 266 37.77 12.64 18.08
C GLU A 266 37.09 12.61 16.70
N LYS A 267 37.68 11.91 15.72
CA LYS A 267 37.13 11.82 14.36
C LYS A 267 35.85 10.99 14.35
N LEU A 268 35.82 9.91 15.12
CA LEU A 268 34.69 9.01 15.23
C LEU A 268 33.54 9.66 16.02
N ILE A 269 33.85 10.39 17.09
CA ILE A 269 32.87 11.21 17.81
C ILE A 269 32.24 12.24 16.86
N LYS A 270 33.06 12.98 16.10
CA LYS A 270 32.58 13.95 15.11
C LYS A 270 31.67 13.29 14.06
N LEU A 271 32.04 12.10 13.59
CA LEU A 271 31.22 11.32 12.66
C LEU A 271 29.89 10.90 13.28
N GLY A 272 29.89 10.38 14.51
CA GLY A 272 28.66 9.95 15.19
C GLY A 272 27.71 11.09 15.48
N LEU A 273 28.22 12.24 15.93
CA LEU A 273 27.41 13.46 16.13
C LEU A 273 26.84 13.98 14.81
N PHE A 274 27.58 13.89 13.70
CA PHE A 274 27.09 14.28 12.39
C PHE A 274 25.98 13.34 11.90
N SER A 275 26.15 12.02 12.10
CA SER A 275 25.17 11.01 11.69
C SER A 275 23.91 11.01 12.56
N ASN A 276 24.06 11.20 13.87
CA ASN A 276 22.96 11.38 14.81
C ASN A 276 23.40 12.21 16.02
N PRO A 277 23.00 13.48 16.14
CA PRO A 277 23.36 14.33 17.27
C PRO A 277 22.95 13.80 18.65
N GLU A 278 21.93 12.94 18.76
CA GLU A 278 21.52 12.33 20.04
C GLU A 278 22.56 11.34 20.58
N SER A 279 23.49 10.89 19.74
CA SER A 279 24.62 10.06 20.18
C SER A 279 25.53 10.75 21.19
N PHE A 280 25.39 12.07 21.38
CA PHE A 280 26.10 12.85 22.38
C PHE A 280 26.05 12.23 23.78
N LYS A 281 24.93 11.59 24.15
CA LYS A 281 24.76 10.92 25.44
C LYS A 281 25.76 9.79 25.73
N PHE A 282 26.43 9.26 24.71
CA PHE A 282 27.42 8.20 24.83
C PHE A 282 28.86 8.72 24.90
N ILE A 283 29.09 10.02 24.73
CA ILE A 283 30.42 10.61 24.78
C ILE A 283 30.81 10.86 26.23
N LYS A 284 31.83 10.15 26.70
CA LYS A 284 32.45 10.39 28.01
C LYS A 284 33.40 11.59 27.87
N GLU A 285 33.15 12.64 28.66
CA GLU A 285 33.97 13.88 28.70
C GLU A 285 34.06 14.63 27.35
N PRO A 286 32.95 15.17 26.83
CA PRO A 286 32.94 15.87 25.54
C PRO A 286 33.71 17.21 25.59
N THR A 287 34.38 17.55 24.48
CA THR A 287 35.05 18.86 24.34
C THR A 287 34.04 19.99 24.14
N GLU A 288 34.45 21.25 24.37
CA GLU A 288 33.59 22.42 24.14
C GLU A 288 33.06 22.48 22.70
N GLU A 289 33.89 22.15 21.70
CA GLU A 289 33.47 22.08 20.30
C GLU A 289 32.38 21.02 20.05
N GLN A 290 32.53 19.85 20.68
CA GLN A 290 31.56 18.75 20.57
C GLN A 290 30.23 19.10 21.25
N ILE A 291 30.29 19.72 22.43
CA ILE A 291 29.11 20.24 23.15
C ILE A 291 28.36 21.25 22.28
N GLN A 292 29.07 22.25 21.75
CA GLN A 292 28.47 23.29 20.91
C GLN A 292 27.86 22.68 19.64
N PHE A 293 28.57 21.77 18.97
CA PHE A 293 28.06 21.08 17.78
C PHE A 293 26.81 20.27 18.09
N ALA A 294 26.82 19.48 19.16
CA ALA A 294 25.70 18.61 19.56
C ALA A 294 24.44 19.41 19.91
N VAL A 295 24.56 20.49 20.69
CA VAL A 295 23.43 21.34 21.08
C VAL A 295 22.93 22.18 19.90
N LYS A 296 23.83 22.69 19.07
CA LYS A 296 23.45 23.46 17.88
C LYS A 296 22.58 22.64 16.92
N ASN A 297 22.92 21.37 16.69
CA ASN A 297 22.18 20.50 15.77
C ASN A 297 21.00 19.78 16.45
N TYR A 298 21.02 19.61 17.77
CA TYR A 298 19.92 19.04 18.54
C TYR A 298 19.85 19.68 19.95
N PRO A 299 19.03 20.74 20.12
CA PRO A 299 19.00 21.54 21.36
C PRO A 299 18.67 20.76 22.64
N LEU A 300 17.94 19.65 22.52
CA LEU A 300 17.57 18.81 23.64
C LEU A 300 18.76 18.03 24.24
N ASN A 301 19.93 18.05 23.60
CA ASN A 301 21.16 17.54 24.19
C ASN A 301 21.61 18.31 25.44
N LEU A 302 21.02 19.50 25.71
CA LEU A 302 21.19 20.19 26.99
C LEU A 302 20.92 19.29 28.20
N GLN A 303 20.04 18.29 28.08
CA GLN A 303 19.72 17.34 29.16
C GLN A 303 20.92 16.52 29.65
N TYR A 304 21.96 16.37 28.82
CA TYR A 304 23.16 15.57 29.11
C TYR A 304 24.35 16.43 29.57
N ILE A 305 24.17 17.74 29.72
CA ILE A 305 25.25 18.68 30.04
C ILE A 305 25.06 19.18 31.46
N ASP A 306 26.02 18.90 32.34
CA ASP A 306 26.02 19.48 33.69
C ASP A 306 26.39 20.96 33.61
N LYS A 307 25.53 21.83 34.17
CA LYS A 307 25.70 23.30 34.26
C LYS A 307 26.12 23.97 32.93
N PRO A 308 25.27 23.94 31.89
CA PRO A 308 25.57 24.60 30.61
C PRO A 308 25.72 26.12 30.79
N CYS A 309 26.65 26.73 30.03
CA CYS A 309 26.84 28.18 30.06
C CYS A 309 25.67 28.93 29.39
N ASP A 310 25.49 30.20 29.74
CA ASP A 310 24.36 31.03 29.25
C ASP A 310 24.32 31.18 27.72
N GLU A 311 25.48 31.21 27.06
CA GLU A 311 25.60 31.28 25.61
C GLU A 311 25.05 30.01 24.94
N LEU A 312 25.39 28.84 25.50
CA LEU A 312 24.91 27.53 25.02
C LEU A 312 23.40 27.38 25.26
N ILE A 313 22.92 27.79 26.44
CA ILE A 313 21.47 27.82 26.74
C ILE A 313 20.75 28.71 25.72
N THR A 314 21.25 29.93 25.50
CA THR A 314 20.65 30.88 24.56
C THR A 314 20.62 30.33 23.13
N MET A 315 21.70 29.66 22.70
CA MET A 315 21.76 28.98 21.41
C MET A 315 20.69 27.89 21.29
N ALA A 316 20.55 27.04 22.30
CA ALA A 316 19.57 25.97 22.33
C ALA A 316 18.13 26.51 22.27
N LEU A 317 17.79 27.46 23.15
CA LEU A 317 16.45 28.02 23.29
C LEU A 317 15.98 28.74 22.02
N LYS A 318 16.89 29.45 21.35
CA LYS A 318 16.58 30.12 20.08
C LYS A 318 16.32 29.13 18.95
N ASN A 319 16.96 27.98 18.96
CA ASN A 319 16.77 26.94 17.95
C ASN A 319 15.52 26.09 18.22
N ASP A 320 15.32 25.66 19.48
CA ASP A 320 14.10 24.96 19.93
C ASP A 320 13.74 25.41 21.35
N GLY A 321 12.62 26.14 21.46
CA GLY A 321 12.13 26.66 22.73
C GLY A 321 11.80 25.59 23.77
N LEU A 322 11.53 24.35 23.36
CA LEU A 322 11.25 23.24 24.29
C LEU A 322 12.48 22.84 25.09
N ALA A 323 13.69 23.23 24.67
CA ALA A 323 14.92 22.98 25.41
C ALA A 323 14.91 23.64 26.81
N ILE A 324 14.02 24.63 27.06
CA ILE A 324 13.85 25.26 28.37
C ILE A 324 13.49 24.27 29.48
N LYS A 325 12.90 23.12 29.14
CA LYS A 325 12.60 22.05 30.11
C LYS A 325 13.85 21.47 30.78
N PHE A 326 15.03 21.67 30.19
CA PHE A 326 16.32 21.20 30.69
C PHE A 326 17.19 22.32 31.29
N VAL A 327 16.67 23.55 31.36
CA VAL A 327 17.39 24.69 31.94
C VAL A 327 16.99 24.83 33.41
N ASP A 328 17.96 24.72 34.32
CA ASP A 328 17.71 25.01 35.74
C ASP A 328 17.56 26.52 35.96
N LYS A 329 16.45 26.95 36.57
CA LYS A 329 16.12 28.34 36.93
C LYS A 329 16.36 29.36 35.79
N PRO A 330 15.66 29.26 34.65
CA PRO A 330 15.86 30.19 33.54
C PRO A 330 15.49 31.62 33.93
N ASN A 331 16.28 32.59 33.47
CA ASN A 331 15.98 34.01 33.65
C ASN A 331 14.87 34.48 32.68
N ASN A 332 14.36 35.71 32.85
CA ASN A 332 13.26 36.19 32.00
C ASN A 332 13.63 36.30 30.52
N LYS A 333 14.88 36.62 30.19
CA LYS A 333 15.33 36.67 28.79
C LYS A 333 15.31 35.28 28.15
N GLN A 334 15.82 34.26 28.85
CA GLN A 334 15.78 32.86 28.41
C GLN A 334 14.34 32.35 28.25
N LYS A 335 13.45 32.68 29.20
CA LYS A 335 12.02 32.37 29.10
C LYS A 335 11.39 33.00 27.85
N THR A 336 11.70 34.26 27.58
CA THR A 336 11.23 34.96 26.37
C THR A 336 11.80 34.33 25.10
N ASP A 337 13.11 34.10 25.02
CA ASP A 337 13.76 33.44 23.88
C ASP A 337 13.08 32.09 23.58
N ALA A 338 12.79 31.29 24.62
CA ALA A 338 12.12 30.00 24.47
C ALA A 338 10.70 30.11 23.87
N VAL A 339 9.84 30.95 24.45
CA VAL A 339 8.45 31.09 23.96
C VAL A 339 8.36 31.81 22.62
N SER A 340 9.33 32.66 22.30
CA SER A 340 9.44 33.30 20.99
C SER A 340 9.83 32.32 19.90
N SER A 341 10.65 31.31 20.21
CA SER A 341 10.97 30.22 19.27
C SER A 341 9.87 29.16 19.21
N ASN A 342 9.23 28.82 20.33
CA ASN A 342 8.10 27.89 20.38
C ASN A 342 7.12 28.27 21.50
N GLY A 343 5.94 28.78 21.16
CA GLY A 343 4.95 29.25 22.14
C GLY A 343 4.47 28.17 23.11
N MET A 344 4.56 26.88 22.74
CA MET A 344 4.23 25.76 23.63
C MET A 344 5.22 25.60 24.78
N ALA A 345 6.42 26.18 24.68
CA ALA A 345 7.41 26.21 25.76
C ALA A 345 6.86 26.83 27.06
N LEU A 346 5.76 27.61 26.98
CA LEU A 346 5.06 28.16 28.13
C LEU A 346 4.66 27.08 29.16
N GLU A 347 4.39 25.85 28.73
CA GLU A 347 4.12 24.69 29.59
C GLU A 347 5.19 24.48 30.68
N PHE A 348 6.46 24.68 30.31
CA PHE A 348 7.61 24.41 31.18
C PHE A 348 8.01 25.63 32.03
N ILE A 349 7.34 26.78 31.86
CA ILE A 349 7.70 28.03 32.54
C ILE A 349 6.84 28.23 33.79
N LYS A 350 7.47 28.13 34.96
CA LYS A 350 6.82 28.44 36.24
C LYS A 350 6.69 29.96 36.42
N LYS A 351 5.48 30.41 36.77
CA LYS A 351 5.14 31.83 37.07
C LYS A 351 5.60 32.81 35.97
N PRO A 352 5.11 32.66 34.71
CA PRO A 352 5.47 33.59 33.64
C PRO A 352 4.88 34.98 33.91
N ASN A 353 5.60 36.03 33.54
CA ASN A 353 5.09 37.40 33.60
C ASN A 353 4.27 37.72 32.32
N SER A 354 3.65 38.89 32.29
CA SER A 354 2.79 39.30 31.17
C SER A 354 3.51 39.31 29.81
N ASP A 355 4.79 39.70 29.77
CA ASP A 355 5.56 39.79 28.53
C ASP A 355 5.85 38.42 27.94
N ILE A 356 6.21 37.45 28.80
CA ILE A 356 6.44 36.04 28.40
C ILE A 356 5.14 35.42 27.91
N ILE A 357 4.02 35.63 28.62
CA ILE A 357 2.71 35.12 28.19
C ILE A 357 2.35 35.72 26.84
N HIS A 358 2.51 37.03 26.66
CA HIS A 358 2.17 37.69 25.40
C HIS A 358 3.03 37.17 24.23
N ALA A 359 4.35 37.02 24.44
CA ALA A 359 5.25 36.44 23.43
C ALA A 359 4.86 35.01 23.05
N ALA A 360 4.50 34.17 24.04
CA ALA A 360 4.03 32.81 23.80
C ALA A 360 2.75 32.77 22.95
N LEU A 361 1.77 33.63 23.29
CA LEU A 361 0.48 33.70 22.59
C LEU A 361 0.60 34.27 21.18
N GLN A 362 1.50 35.24 20.96
CA GLN A 362 1.83 35.75 19.63
C GLN A 362 2.49 34.69 18.74
N ASN A 363 3.32 33.81 19.32
CA ASN A 363 3.91 32.69 18.59
C ASN A 363 2.88 31.58 18.33
N ASN A 364 2.13 31.16 19.36
CA ASN A 364 1.12 30.10 19.29
C ASN A 364 -0.06 30.38 20.24
N GLY A 365 -1.24 30.69 19.67
CA GLY A 365 -2.45 31.03 20.41
C GLY A 365 -2.97 29.89 21.29
N TYR A 366 -2.64 28.63 20.99
CA TYR A 366 -2.97 27.50 21.86
C TYR A 366 -2.18 27.46 23.16
N ALA A 367 -1.10 28.24 23.30
CA ALA A 367 -0.36 28.33 24.55
C ALA A 367 -1.24 28.85 25.72
N ILE A 368 -2.38 29.50 25.42
CA ILE A 368 -3.35 29.94 26.44
C ILE A 368 -3.85 28.79 27.33
N GLN A 369 -3.83 27.56 26.83
CA GLN A 369 -4.27 26.38 27.59
C GLN A 369 -3.42 26.14 28.85
N PHE A 370 -2.16 26.60 28.87
CA PHE A 370 -1.22 26.42 29.98
C PHE A 370 -1.34 27.51 31.06
N LEU A 371 -2.18 28.52 30.85
CA LEU A 371 -2.43 29.55 31.86
C LEU A 371 -3.36 29.02 32.97
N SER A 372 -3.29 29.65 34.15
CA SER A 372 -4.33 29.49 35.18
C SER A 372 -5.68 29.99 34.65
N GLU A 373 -6.78 29.61 35.31
CA GLU A 373 -8.12 30.10 34.94
C GLU A 373 -8.19 31.64 34.96
N GLU A 374 -7.59 32.28 35.97
CA GLU A 374 -7.45 33.75 36.04
C GLU A 374 -6.68 34.31 34.82
N GLY A 375 -5.63 33.62 34.36
CA GLY A 375 -4.88 34.01 33.16
C GLY A 375 -5.70 33.83 31.87
N LYS A 376 -6.49 32.75 31.76
CA LYS A 376 -7.39 32.53 30.63
C LYS A 376 -8.53 33.55 30.58
N ASP A 377 -8.96 34.08 31.73
CA ASP A 377 -9.97 35.14 31.82
C ASP A 377 -9.43 36.56 31.55
N ASN A 378 -8.11 36.73 31.41
CA ASN A 378 -7.52 38.02 31.10
C ASN A 378 -7.85 38.48 29.67
N GLU A 379 -8.50 39.63 29.52
CA GLU A 379 -8.90 40.19 28.21
C GLU A 379 -7.76 40.31 27.21
N LYS A 380 -6.58 40.78 27.64
CA LYS A 380 -5.43 40.97 26.74
C LYS A 380 -4.86 39.64 26.25
N PHE A 381 -4.89 38.60 27.09
CA PHE A 381 -4.41 37.27 26.72
C PHE A 381 -5.39 36.55 25.81
N LYS A 382 -6.70 36.64 26.09
CA LYS A 382 -7.75 36.16 25.18
C LYS A 382 -7.61 36.80 23.80
N GLU A 383 -7.49 38.12 23.74
CA GLU A 383 -7.34 38.84 22.47
C GLU A 383 -6.09 38.42 21.70
N ALA A 384 -4.95 38.29 22.38
CA ALA A 384 -3.71 37.84 21.76
C ALA A 384 -3.83 36.40 21.21
N ALA A 385 -4.37 35.47 22.01
CA ALA A 385 -4.55 34.07 21.62
C ALA A 385 -5.50 33.93 20.42
N LEU A 386 -6.64 34.60 20.47
CA LEU A 386 -7.68 34.51 19.43
C LEU A 386 -7.30 35.25 18.15
N THR A 387 -6.51 36.32 18.24
CA THR A 387 -5.96 37.01 17.07
C THR A 387 -4.93 36.13 16.35
N GLN A 388 -4.11 35.39 17.10
CA GLN A 388 -3.14 34.46 16.51
C GLN A 388 -3.83 33.21 15.94
N ASN A 389 -4.73 32.59 16.71
CA ASN A 389 -5.48 31.42 16.29
C ASN A 389 -6.89 31.42 16.91
N PRO A 390 -7.95 31.67 16.11
CA PRO A 390 -9.33 31.68 16.59
C PRO A 390 -9.79 30.37 17.25
N LEU A 391 -9.18 29.22 16.92
CA LEU A 391 -9.51 27.94 17.55
C LEU A 391 -9.03 27.84 18.99
N ALA A 392 -8.16 28.73 19.46
CA ALA A 392 -7.81 28.83 20.88
C ALA A 392 -9.04 29.10 21.76
N PHE A 393 -10.14 29.56 21.16
CA PHE A 393 -11.47 29.69 21.78
C PHE A 393 -11.92 28.43 22.52
N GLN A 394 -11.51 27.23 22.09
CA GLN A 394 -11.87 25.98 22.76
C GLN A 394 -11.39 25.89 24.23
N TYR A 395 -10.38 26.68 24.59
CA TYR A 395 -9.80 26.70 25.94
C TYR A 395 -10.36 27.81 26.84
N LEU A 396 -11.35 28.58 26.35
CA LEU A 396 -11.94 29.73 27.04
C LEU A 396 -13.37 29.42 27.49
N LYS A 397 -13.73 29.83 28.72
CA LYS A 397 -15.05 29.51 29.34
C LYS A 397 -16.15 30.53 29.09
N THR A 398 -15.80 31.73 28.66
CA THR A 398 -16.64 32.92 28.79
C THR A 398 -16.54 33.78 27.53
N PHE A 399 -17.53 34.68 27.40
CA PHE A 399 -17.45 35.98 26.69
C PHE A 399 -18.15 36.16 25.33
N GLY A 400 -18.70 37.36 25.17
CA GLY A 400 -19.06 37.99 23.91
C GLY A 400 -17.85 38.70 23.30
N THR A 401 -17.19 38.06 22.33
CA THR A 401 -16.06 38.65 21.61
C THR A 401 -16.23 38.56 20.10
N LYS A 402 -15.67 39.54 19.39
CA LYS A 402 -15.62 39.64 17.91
C LYS A 402 -15.02 38.40 17.23
N TYR A 403 -14.24 37.60 17.95
CA TYR A 403 -13.50 36.46 17.41
C TYR A 403 -14.30 35.15 17.43
N CYS A 404 -15.40 35.09 18.20
CA CYS A 404 -16.30 33.94 18.23
C CYS A 404 -16.83 33.61 16.82
N ASP A 405 -17.16 34.64 16.03
CA ASP A 405 -17.69 34.47 14.67
C ASP A 405 -16.68 33.81 13.74
N GLN A 406 -15.39 34.15 13.86
CA GLN A 406 -14.33 33.53 13.08
C GLN A 406 -14.08 32.08 13.53
N ALA A 407 -14.09 31.82 14.83
CA ALA A 407 -13.94 30.48 15.38
C ALA A 407 -15.07 29.54 14.91
N ILE A 408 -16.34 30.00 14.95
CA ILE A 408 -17.50 29.26 14.43
C ILE A 408 -17.36 28.97 12.93
N LYS A 409 -16.89 29.95 12.14
CA LYS A 409 -16.70 29.78 10.69
C LYS A 409 -15.70 28.69 10.35
N ILE A 410 -14.69 28.50 11.19
CA ILE A 410 -13.65 27.45 11.05
C ILE A 410 -14.16 26.13 11.62
N GLN A 411 -14.73 26.15 12.83
CA GLN A 411 -15.22 24.97 13.54
C GLN A 411 -16.62 25.24 14.14
N PRO A 412 -17.70 24.89 13.40
CA PRO A 412 -19.07 25.18 13.81
C PRO A 412 -19.49 24.61 15.17
N SER A 413 -18.90 23.50 15.61
CA SER A 413 -19.22 22.87 16.90
C SER A 413 -18.87 23.73 18.11
N LEU A 414 -17.96 24.71 17.96
CA LEU A 414 -17.61 25.66 19.03
C LEU A 414 -18.78 26.58 19.43
N ILE A 415 -19.88 26.59 18.67
CA ILE A 415 -21.12 27.26 19.08
C ILE A 415 -21.61 26.79 20.46
N GLY A 416 -21.34 25.53 20.84
CA GLY A 416 -21.69 24.99 22.16
C GLY A 416 -20.89 25.55 23.33
N ASN A 417 -19.73 26.16 23.06
CA ASN A 417 -18.93 26.83 24.07
C ASN A 417 -19.42 28.27 24.34
N ILE A 418 -20.39 28.77 23.54
CA ILE A 418 -20.98 30.09 23.72
C ILE A 418 -22.21 29.95 24.60
N GLY A 419 -22.21 30.66 25.74
CA GLY A 419 -23.28 30.59 26.74
C GLY A 419 -24.66 30.94 26.16
N ASP A 420 -24.74 32.10 25.49
CA ASP A 420 -25.93 32.65 24.84
C ASP A 420 -25.57 33.18 23.43
N PRO A 421 -25.58 32.33 22.39
CA PRO A 421 -25.20 32.73 21.04
C PRO A 421 -26.28 33.59 20.37
N TYR A 422 -25.86 34.59 19.58
CA TYR A 422 -26.78 35.38 18.76
C TYR A 422 -27.33 34.57 17.57
N GLU A 423 -28.49 34.95 17.03
CA GLU A 423 -29.10 34.26 15.88
C GLU A 423 -28.14 34.11 14.70
N HIS A 424 -27.40 35.16 14.34
CA HIS A 424 -26.46 35.11 13.22
C HIS A 424 -25.31 34.11 13.45
N GLN A 425 -24.86 33.91 14.70
CA GLN A 425 -23.82 32.94 15.06
C GLN A 425 -24.34 31.51 14.94
N MET A 426 -25.57 31.28 15.41
CA MET A 426 -26.25 30.00 15.25
C MET A 426 -26.47 29.67 13.77
N LEU A 427 -26.92 30.63 12.97
CA LEU A 427 -27.09 30.47 11.52
C LEU A 427 -25.78 30.19 10.81
N ASP A 428 -24.72 30.96 11.11
CA ASP A 428 -23.38 30.73 10.54
C ASP A 428 -22.85 29.32 10.87
N ALA A 429 -23.11 28.82 12.09
CA ALA A 429 -22.73 27.47 12.49
C ALA A 429 -23.50 26.41 11.69
N VAL A 430 -24.83 26.45 11.73
CA VAL A 430 -25.66 25.36 11.16
C VAL A 430 -25.71 25.35 9.63
N THR A 431 -25.47 26.50 8.98
CA THR A 431 -25.37 26.56 7.51
C THR A 431 -24.04 26.01 6.99
N ARG A 432 -23.02 25.91 7.84
CA ARG A 432 -21.72 25.28 7.53
C ARG A 432 -21.70 23.80 7.90
N ASP A 433 -22.29 23.46 9.04
CA ASP A 433 -22.49 22.09 9.49
C ASP A 433 -23.85 21.98 10.19
N GLY A 434 -24.84 21.37 9.54
CA GLY A 434 -26.19 21.22 10.08
C GLY A 434 -26.24 20.42 11.38
N LEU A 435 -25.24 19.57 11.65
CA LEU A 435 -25.13 18.83 12.90
C LEU A 435 -24.65 19.71 14.07
N ALA A 436 -24.19 20.94 13.80
CA ALA A 436 -23.87 21.90 14.85
C ALA A 436 -25.10 22.24 15.73
N LEU A 437 -26.31 22.01 15.22
CA LEU A 437 -27.57 22.15 15.95
C LEU A 437 -27.55 21.41 17.30
N GLN A 438 -26.84 20.29 17.41
CA GLN A 438 -26.76 19.48 18.64
C GLN A 438 -26.05 20.20 19.80
N TYR A 439 -25.20 21.17 19.49
CA TYR A 439 -24.43 21.92 20.48
C TYR A 439 -25.14 23.20 20.94
N ILE A 440 -26.22 23.58 20.26
CA ILE A 440 -27.00 24.76 20.62
C ILE A 440 -28.03 24.38 21.69
N LYS A 441 -28.05 25.13 22.80
CA LYS A 441 -29.03 24.90 23.87
C LYS A 441 -30.45 25.06 23.34
N LYS A 442 -31.35 24.15 23.72
CA LYS A 442 -32.76 24.15 23.29
C LYS A 442 -33.48 25.48 23.58
N SER A 443 -33.15 26.14 24.68
CA SER A 443 -33.72 27.45 25.05
C SER A 443 -33.36 28.58 24.11
N SER A 444 -32.31 28.41 23.28
CA SER A 444 -31.80 29.42 22.35
C SER A 444 -32.26 29.17 20.90
N LEU A 445 -32.91 28.03 20.63
CA LEU A 445 -33.32 27.66 19.28
C LEU A 445 -34.57 28.43 18.82
N ASN A 446 -34.58 28.79 17.54
CA ASN A 446 -35.76 29.26 16.84
C ASN A 446 -35.94 28.50 15.51
N ASP A 447 -37.13 28.58 14.92
CA ASP A 447 -37.49 27.82 13.73
C ASP A 447 -36.53 28.09 12.57
N LYS A 448 -36.08 29.33 12.40
CA LYS A 448 -35.16 29.72 11.32
C LYS A 448 -33.82 28.98 11.41
N VAL A 449 -33.25 28.86 12.62
CA VAL A 449 -32.01 28.10 12.86
C VAL A 449 -32.23 26.62 12.62
N ILE A 450 -33.36 26.07 13.09
CA ILE A 450 -33.70 24.65 12.91
C ILE A 450 -33.86 24.31 11.43
N PHE A 451 -34.62 25.10 10.67
CA PHE A 451 -34.79 24.92 9.23
C PHE A 451 -33.47 25.04 8.48
N ALA A 452 -32.62 26.03 8.81
CA ALA A 452 -31.32 26.16 8.19
C ALA A 452 -30.43 24.93 8.43
N ALA A 453 -30.44 24.37 9.64
CA ALA A 453 -29.70 23.16 9.99
C ALA A 453 -30.18 21.93 9.21
N VAL A 454 -31.49 21.68 9.19
CA VAL A 454 -32.10 20.53 8.52
C VAL A 454 -31.99 20.63 7.00
N ASN A 455 -32.11 21.83 6.43
CA ASN A 455 -31.90 22.08 5.01
C ASN A 455 -30.43 21.87 4.59
N GLN A 456 -29.48 22.15 5.48
CA GLN A 456 -28.06 21.86 5.24
C GLN A 456 -27.77 20.35 5.34
N ASN A 457 -28.31 19.69 6.38
CA ASN A 457 -28.17 18.26 6.61
C ASN A 457 -29.41 17.72 7.30
N GLY A 458 -30.23 16.96 6.56
CA GLY A 458 -31.50 16.42 7.06
C GLY A 458 -31.37 15.50 8.27
N ALA A 459 -30.18 14.96 8.56
CA ALA A 459 -29.93 14.20 9.79
C ALA A 459 -30.04 15.06 11.07
N ALA A 460 -29.96 16.38 10.96
CA ALA A 460 -30.12 17.30 12.09
C ALA A 460 -31.53 17.22 12.72
N ILE A 461 -32.54 16.73 11.99
CA ILE A 461 -33.91 16.58 12.49
C ILE A 461 -33.99 15.70 13.74
N LYS A 462 -33.04 14.77 13.94
CA LYS A 462 -32.97 13.91 15.14
C LYS A 462 -32.81 14.69 16.46
N PHE A 463 -32.37 15.95 16.38
CA PHE A 463 -32.21 16.84 17.54
C PHE A 463 -33.44 17.73 17.79
N VAL A 464 -34.43 17.69 16.90
CA VAL A 464 -35.66 18.47 16.97
C VAL A 464 -36.74 17.61 17.62
N LYS A 465 -37.40 18.15 18.64
CA LYS A 465 -38.57 17.52 19.25
C LYS A 465 -39.82 17.97 18.51
N ASP A 466 -40.72 17.04 18.18
CA ASP A 466 -42.01 17.32 17.54
C ASP A 466 -41.90 18.17 16.24
N PRO A 467 -41.16 17.71 15.21
CA PRO A 467 -40.93 18.49 14.00
C PRO A 467 -42.22 18.72 13.19
N SER A 468 -42.35 19.90 12.57
CA SER A 468 -43.46 20.19 11.66
C SER A 468 -43.35 19.37 10.36
N GLU A 469 -44.47 19.22 9.65
CA GLU A 469 -44.53 18.52 8.36
C GLU A 469 -43.56 19.13 7.32
N ASP A 470 -43.48 20.45 7.25
CA ASP A 470 -42.55 21.16 6.36
C ASP A 470 -41.07 20.84 6.69
N LEU A 471 -40.75 20.72 7.98
CA LEU A 471 -39.39 20.40 8.43
C LEU A 471 -39.06 18.93 8.15
N ILE A 472 -40.01 18.02 8.35
CA ILE A 472 -39.93 16.61 7.97
C ILE A 472 -39.64 16.48 6.47
N ASN A 473 -40.42 17.16 5.63
CA ASN A 473 -40.24 17.13 4.18
C ASN A 473 -38.87 17.68 3.79
N THR A 474 -38.44 18.78 4.41
CA THR A 474 -37.09 19.35 4.21
C THR A 474 -36.00 18.32 4.56
N ALA A 475 -36.14 17.61 5.68
CA ALA A 475 -35.18 16.57 6.09
C ALA A 475 -35.13 15.39 5.12
N LEU A 476 -36.28 14.96 4.59
CA LEU A 476 -36.35 13.85 3.63
C LEU A 476 -35.77 14.22 2.27
N VAL A 477 -35.96 15.45 1.80
CA VAL A 477 -35.35 15.94 0.55
C VAL A 477 -33.82 15.86 0.64
N THR A 478 -33.25 16.25 1.79
CA THR A 478 -31.79 16.33 1.95
C THR A 478 -31.17 15.04 2.48
N TYR A 479 -31.94 14.19 3.17
CA TYR A 479 -31.45 12.98 3.82
C TYR A 479 -32.57 11.93 3.99
N ALA A 480 -32.71 11.01 3.03
CA ALA A 480 -33.70 9.92 3.09
C ALA A 480 -33.74 9.11 4.43
N PRO A 481 -32.59 8.81 5.09
CA PRO A 481 -32.62 8.12 6.38
C PRO A 481 -33.26 8.89 7.52
N ALA A 482 -33.58 10.19 7.35
CA ALA A 482 -34.36 10.98 8.30
C ALA A 482 -35.71 10.31 8.65
N TYR A 483 -36.26 9.52 7.72
CA TYR A 483 -37.48 8.75 7.94
C TYR A 483 -37.47 7.88 9.21
N LYS A 484 -36.29 7.39 9.63
CA LYS A 484 -36.15 6.57 10.86
C LYS A 484 -36.44 7.34 12.15
N TYR A 485 -36.39 8.66 12.11
CA TYR A 485 -36.61 9.51 13.28
C TYR A 485 -38.08 9.92 13.43
N PHE A 486 -38.97 9.46 12.56
CA PHE A 486 -40.40 9.71 12.68
C PHE A 486 -41.03 8.67 13.60
N ASP A 487 -41.70 9.16 14.64
CA ASP A 487 -42.41 8.30 15.58
C ASP A 487 -43.66 7.74 14.89
N ASN A 488 -43.69 6.41 14.73
CA ASN A 488 -44.88 5.62 14.35
C ASN A 488 -45.55 6.05 13.01
N PRO A 489 -44.83 6.03 11.87
CA PRO A 489 -45.37 6.50 10.60
C PRO A 489 -46.49 5.58 10.10
N ASN A 490 -47.65 6.17 9.77
CA ASN A 490 -48.74 5.43 9.14
C ASN A 490 -48.42 5.15 7.64
N LYS A 491 -49.30 4.41 6.94
CA LYS A 491 -49.08 4.06 5.52
C LYS A 491 -49.09 5.27 4.58
N ASP A 492 -49.88 6.30 4.89
CA ASP A 492 -49.95 7.53 4.10
C ASP A 492 -48.69 8.39 4.30
N ASP A 493 -48.12 8.39 5.51
CA ASP A 493 -46.84 9.04 5.83
C ASP A 493 -45.68 8.40 5.05
N LEU A 494 -45.68 7.07 4.91
CA LEU A 494 -44.68 6.36 4.10
C LEU A 494 -44.80 6.72 2.62
N ARG A 495 -46.03 6.75 2.07
CA ARG A 495 -46.27 7.12 0.67
C ARG A 495 -45.77 8.54 0.40
N ASN A 496 -46.14 9.50 1.25
CA ASN A 496 -45.72 10.90 1.12
C ASN A 496 -44.20 11.04 1.22
N ALA A 497 -43.57 10.32 2.16
CA ALA A 497 -42.12 10.32 2.29
C ALA A 497 -41.40 9.78 1.04
N ILE A 498 -41.92 8.71 0.43
CA ILE A 498 -41.39 8.15 -0.83
C ILE A 498 -41.60 9.11 -2.01
N VAL A 499 -42.72 9.85 -2.04
CA VAL A 499 -42.96 10.88 -3.06
C VAL A 499 -41.90 11.98 -2.93
N VAL A 500 -41.62 12.44 -1.71
CA VAL A 500 -40.59 13.46 -1.43
C VAL A 500 -39.18 12.95 -1.77
N ASN A 501 -38.84 11.72 -1.39
CA ASN A 501 -37.56 11.10 -1.71
C ASN A 501 -37.69 9.59 -1.90
N GLY A 502 -37.56 9.13 -3.14
CA GLY A 502 -37.69 7.72 -3.49
C GLY A 502 -36.73 6.76 -2.74
N GLU A 503 -35.60 7.22 -2.20
CA GLU A 503 -34.68 6.36 -1.42
C GLU A 503 -35.26 5.91 -0.07
N VAL A 504 -36.32 6.57 0.42
CA VAL A 504 -37.03 6.18 1.65
C VAL A 504 -37.53 4.74 1.58
N ILE A 505 -37.78 4.22 0.37
CA ILE A 505 -38.19 2.82 0.14
C ILE A 505 -37.28 1.79 0.83
N ARG A 506 -35.98 2.12 1.04
CA ARG A 506 -35.01 1.28 1.76
C ARG A 506 -35.44 0.97 3.20
N TYR A 507 -36.27 1.82 3.80
CA TYR A 507 -36.72 1.71 5.19
C TYR A 507 -38.14 1.17 5.32
N ALA A 508 -38.80 0.86 4.19
CA ALA A 508 -40.09 0.20 4.18
C ALA A 508 -39.88 -1.32 4.17
N PRO A 509 -40.25 -2.06 5.23
CA PRO A 509 -40.28 -3.51 5.18
C PRO A 509 -41.39 -3.97 4.22
N ASP A 510 -41.03 -4.83 3.25
CA ASP A 510 -41.94 -5.41 2.25
C ASP A 510 -42.86 -4.38 1.54
N PRO A 511 -42.28 -3.41 0.81
CA PRO A 511 -43.06 -2.34 0.20
C PRO A 511 -43.91 -2.87 -0.95
N SER A 512 -45.18 -2.42 -1.01
CA SER A 512 -46.08 -2.80 -2.10
C SER A 512 -45.53 -2.38 -3.47
N LYS A 513 -45.96 -3.08 -4.52
CA LYS A 513 -45.57 -2.77 -5.91
C LYS A 513 -45.89 -1.32 -6.29
N GLU A 514 -47.00 -0.76 -5.79
CA GLU A 514 -47.35 0.65 -6.00
C GLU A 514 -46.28 1.59 -5.41
N LEU A 515 -45.86 1.35 -4.16
CA LEU A 515 -44.83 2.16 -3.50
C LEU A 515 -43.47 2.03 -4.20
N GLN A 516 -43.13 0.83 -4.67
CA GLN A 516 -41.92 0.61 -5.48
C GLN A 516 -41.98 1.39 -6.80
N GLU A 517 -43.13 1.44 -7.47
CA GLU A 517 -43.31 2.23 -8.71
C GLU A 517 -43.24 3.75 -8.45
N ILE A 518 -43.75 4.23 -7.31
CA ILE A 518 -43.62 5.63 -6.90
C ILE A 518 -42.16 5.96 -6.60
N ALA A 519 -41.46 5.09 -5.86
CA ALA A 519 -40.06 5.27 -5.49
C ALA A 519 -39.15 5.47 -6.70
N VAL A 520 -39.24 4.61 -7.72
CA VAL A 520 -38.41 4.72 -8.93
C VAL A 520 -38.74 5.94 -9.81
N LYS A 521 -39.96 6.48 -9.70
CA LYS A 521 -40.37 7.69 -10.41
C LYS A 521 -39.97 8.97 -9.68
N SER A 522 -39.89 8.92 -8.35
CA SER A 522 -39.39 10.02 -7.51
C SER A 522 -37.87 10.10 -7.56
N ASN A 523 -37.17 8.96 -7.49
CA ASN A 523 -35.73 8.86 -7.63
C ASN A 523 -35.36 7.51 -8.27
N GLY A 524 -34.86 7.52 -9.49
CA GLY A 524 -34.50 6.35 -10.28
C GLY A 524 -33.39 5.52 -9.65
N LEU A 525 -32.55 6.10 -8.78
CA LEU A 525 -31.56 5.34 -8.01
C LEU A 525 -32.18 4.45 -6.93
N ALA A 526 -33.44 4.69 -6.54
CA ALA A 526 -34.20 3.82 -5.64
C ALA A 526 -34.36 2.39 -6.17
N LEU A 527 -34.16 2.19 -7.49
CA LEU A 527 -34.09 0.86 -8.10
C LEU A 527 -33.08 -0.07 -7.40
N ALA A 528 -32.04 0.49 -6.76
CA ALA A 528 -31.05 -0.24 -5.97
C ALA A 528 -31.66 -1.08 -4.82
N PHE A 529 -32.80 -0.62 -4.29
CA PHE A 529 -33.42 -1.16 -3.09
C PHE A 529 -34.64 -2.03 -3.39
N ILE A 530 -34.92 -2.30 -4.67
CA ILE A 530 -36.03 -3.13 -5.10
C ILE A 530 -35.48 -4.48 -5.53
N GLU A 531 -35.89 -5.55 -4.85
CA GLU A 531 -35.59 -6.91 -5.30
C GLU A 531 -36.40 -7.25 -6.56
N ASN A 532 -35.71 -7.84 -7.55
CA ASN A 532 -36.31 -8.32 -8.81
C ASN A 532 -37.24 -7.30 -9.51
N PRO A 533 -36.75 -6.07 -9.81
CA PRO A 533 -37.59 -5.02 -10.35
C PRO A 533 -38.14 -5.39 -11.73
N SER A 534 -39.41 -5.06 -11.98
CA SER A 534 -40.05 -5.29 -13.27
C SER A 534 -39.37 -4.52 -14.41
N LYS A 535 -39.48 -4.99 -15.66
CA LYS A 535 -38.95 -4.27 -16.83
C LYS A 535 -39.47 -2.82 -16.93
N LYS A 536 -40.73 -2.59 -16.54
CA LYS A 536 -41.33 -1.25 -16.47
C LYS A 536 -40.61 -0.38 -15.45
N MET A 537 -40.41 -0.86 -14.21
CA MET A 537 -39.66 -0.14 -13.17
C MET A 537 -38.24 0.18 -13.60
N GLN A 538 -37.55 -0.77 -14.24
CA GLN A 538 -36.20 -0.55 -14.76
C GLN A 538 -36.18 0.57 -15.81
N LEU A 539 -37.16 0.62 -16.73
CA LEU A 539 -37.26 1.68 -17.74
C LEU A 539 -37.65 3.03 -17.13
N ASP A 540 -38.60 3.06 -16.20
CA ASP A 540 -39.02 4.28 -15.48
C ASP A 540 -37.85 4.87 -14.69
N ALA A 541 -37.10 4.03 -13.96
CA ALA A 541 -35.90 4.43 -13.23
C ALA A 541 -34.81 5.02 -14.14
N ILE A 542 -34.52 4.36 -15.28
CA ILE A 542 -33.53 4.87 -16.25
C ILE A 542 -34.00 6.18 -16.89
N LYS A 543 -35.31 6.33 -17.13
CA LYS A 543 -35.89 7.54 -17.71
C LYS A 543 -35.73 8.72 -16.75
N GLU A 544 -36.02 8.52 -15.47
CA GLU A 544 -35.84 9.51 -14.41
C GLU A 544 -34.35 9.86 -14.23
N ASN A 545 -33.49 8.87 -14.01
CA ASN A 545 -32.05 9.06 -13.87
C ASN A 545 -31.29 7.98 -14.61
N GLY A 546 -30.63 8.36 -15.72
CA GLY A 546 -29.87 7.42 -16.55
C GLY A 546 -28.84 6.57 -15.80
N CYS A 547 -28.28 7.06 -14.69
CA CYS A 547 -27.33 6.31 -13.86
C CYS A 547 -27.94 5.09 -13.15
N ALA A 548 -29.28 5.00 -13.06
CA ALA A 548 -30.00 3.84 -12.54
C ALA A 548 -29.68 2.54 -13.31
N ILE A 549 -29.17 2.65 -14.55
CA ILE A 549 -28.74 1.49 -15.34
C ILE A 549 -27.72 0.61 -14.61
N LYS A 550 -26.94 1.16 -13.67
CA LYS A 550 -25.97 0.41 -12.86
C LYS A 550 -26.63 -0.68 -12.00
N TYR A 551 -27.92 -0.58 -11.71
CA TYR A 551 -28.69 -1.55 -10.93
C TYR A 551 -29.50 -2.51 -11.80
N VAL A 552 -29.47 -2.36 -13.13
CA VAL A 552 -30.16 -3.26 -14.06
C VAL A 552 -29.25 -4.42 -14.42
N LYS A 553 -29.61 -5.64 -14.01
CA LYS A 553 -28.93 -6.85 -14.45
C LYS A 553 -29.17 -7.07 -15.95
N ASN A 554 -28.09 -7.19 -16.73
CA ASN A 554 -28.12 -7.45 -18.18
C ASN A 554 -28.98 -6.45 -18.98
N PRO A 555 -28.65 -5.14 -18.98
CA PRO A 555 -29.47 -4.12 -19.63
C PRO A 555 -29.50 -4.30 -21.15
N THR A 556 -30.70 -4.17 -21.74
CA THR A 556 -30.89 -4.23 -23.19
C THR A 556 -30.23 -3.05 -23.92
N SER A 557 -29.99 -3.17 -25.23
CA SER A 557 -29.48 -2.06 -26.04
C SER A 557 -30.36 -0.81 -25.99
N ALA A 558 -31.69 -0.99 -25.88
CA ALA A 558 -32.63 0.10 -25.70
C ALA A 558 -32.44 0.80 -24.34
N MET A 559 -32.29 0.03 -23.26
CA MET A 559 -32.01 0.57 -21.92
C MET A 559 -30.68 1.33 -21.88
N LYS A 560 -29.60 0.76 -22.45
CA LYS A 560 -28.30 1.42 -22.58
C LYS A 560 -28.38 2.76 -23.31
N THR A 561 -29.16 2.80 -24.39
CA THR A 561 -29.36 4.04 -25.17
C THR A 561 -30.19 5.06 -24.40
N LEU A 562 -31.26 4.63 -23.72
CA LEU A 562 -32.10 5.49 -22.90
C LEU A 562 -31.32 6.09 -21.73
N ALA A 563 -30.47 5.29 -21.08
CA ALA A 563 -29.62 5.73 -19.97
C ALA A 563 -28.71 6.88 -20.37
N VAL A 564 -27.97 6.74 -21.47
CA VAL A 564 -27.07 7.79 -21.97
C VAL A 564 -27.86 9.03 -22.45
N LYS A 565 -29.08 8.84 -22.96
CA LYS A 565 -29.96 9.95 -23.37
C LYS A 565 -30.50 10.74 -22.17
N SER A 566 -30.86 10.05 -21.08
CA SER A 566 -31.34 10.69 -19.84
C SER A 566 -30.19 11.36 -19.08
N ASN A 567 -29.05 10.68 -18.96
CA ASN A 567 -27.86 11.21 -18.31
C ASN A 567 -26.59 10.73 -19.05
N PRO A 568 -25.83 11.62 -19.72
CA PRO A 568 -24.61 11.24 -20.44
C PRO A 568 -23.58 10.50 -19.55
N SER A 569 -23.51 10.84 -18.25
CA SER A 569 -22.62 10.18 -17.29
C SER A 569 -22.95 8.70 -17.06
N ALA A 570 -24.17 8.24 -17.42
CA ALA A 570 -24.56 6.84 -17.33
C ALA A 570 -23.66 5.91 -18.15
N ILE A 571 -22.95 6.44 -19.16
CA ILE A 571 -21.99 5.70 -19.98
C ILE A 571 -20.91 4.99 -19.13
N LYS A 572 -20.57 5.54 -17.96
CA LYS A 572 -19.59 4.98 -17.02
C LYS A 572 -20.03 3.64 -16.42
N TYR A 573 -21.33 3.39 -16.36
CA TYR A 573 -21.92 2.18 -15.79
C TYR A 573 -22.31 1.14 -16.85
N ILE A 574 -22.05 1.41 -18.13
CA ILE A 574 -22.32 0.47 -19.21
C ILE A 574 -21.03 -0.29 -19.49
N ASP A 575 -21.04 -1.60 -19.23
CA ASP A 575 -19.90 -2.44 -19.61
C ASP A 575 -19.71 -2.44 -21.14
N LYS A 576 -18.46 -2.25 -21.55
CA LYS A 576 -17.99 -2.18 -22.95
C LYS A 576 -18.95 -1.39 -23.86
N PRO A 577 -19.10 -0.07 -23.66
CA PRO A 577 -20.03 0.73 -24.43
C PRO A 577 -19.60 0.78 -25.91
N THR A 578 -20.58 0.71 -26.81
CA THR A 578 -20.31 0.79 -28.25
C THR A 578 -19.78 2.18 -28.63
N GLY A 579 -19.04 2.27 -29.73
CA GLY A 579 -18.57 3.55 -30.25
C GLY A 579 -19.71 4.55 -30.50
N ALA A 580 -20.90 4.08 -30.87
CA ALA A 580 -22.09 4.93 -31.06
C ALA A 580 -22.62 5.50 -29.73
N LEU A 581 -22.60 4.73 -28.64
CA LEU A 581 -23.00 5.21 -27.31
C LEU A 581 -21.98 6.20 -26.75
N LEU A 582 -20.68 5.88 -26.88
CA LEU A 582 -19.60 6.80 -26.52
C LEU A 582 -19.69 8.12 -27.29
N ALA A 583 -19.91 8.06 -28.60
CA ALA A 583 -20.12 9.23 -29.44
C ALA A 583 -21.31 10.08 -28.99
N ARG A 584 -22.42 9.45 -28.58
CA ARG A 584 -23.59 10.18 -28.06
C ARG A 584 -23.28 10.85 -26.73
N ALA A 585 -22.70 10.13 -25.77
CA ALA A 585 -22.38 10.68 -24.45
C ALA A 585 -21.46 11.91 -24.56
N ILE A 586 -20.41 11.81 -25.37
CA ILE A 586 -19.41 12.89 -25.57
C ILE A 586 -20.00 14.10 -26.31
N LYS A 587 -20.99 13.88 -27.20
CA LYS A 587 -21.68 14.98 -27.88
C LYS A 587 -22.47 15.84 -26.92
N GLU A 588 -23.14 15.22 -25.94
CA GLU A 588 -23.90 15.93 -24.91
C GLU A 588 -22.95 16.56 -23.88
N ASP A 589 -22.07 15.74 -23.28
CA ASP A 589 -21.10 16.18 -22.27
C ASP A 589 -19.67 15.83 -22.69
N ILE A 590 -18.92 16.87 -23.09
CA ILE A 590 -17.53 16.72 -23.53
C ILE A 590 -16.57 16.46 -22.37
N ASN A 591 -16.91 16.87 -21.14
CA ASN A 591 -16.02 16.70 -19.98
C ASN A 591 -15.82 15.23 -19.63
N LEU A 592 -16.72 14.34 -20.08
CA LEU A 592 -16.57 12.89 -19.94
C LEU A 592 -15.28 12.35 -20.57
N VAL A 593 -14.67 13.05 -21.53
CA VAL A 593 -13.33 12.71 -22.06
C VAL A 593 -12.30 12.55 -20.93
N LYS A 594 -12.39 13.37 -19.87
CA LYS A 594 -11.45 13.38 -18.74
C LYS A 594 -11.55 12.13 -17.87
N GLU A 595 -12.73 11.53 -17.83
CA GLU A 595 -13.05 10.43 -16.93
C GLU A 595 -13.00 9.05 -17.61
N LEU A 596 -13.18 9.01 -18.93
CA LEU A 596 -13.24 7.77 -19.68
C LEU A 596 -11.85 7.20 -20.02
N GLY A 597 -11.83 5.89 -20.35
CA GLY A 597 -10.65 5.19 -20.84
C GLY A 597 -10.27 5.58 -22.27
N PRO A 598 -9.38 4.79 -22.93
CA PRO A 598 -9.08 4.97 -24.35
C PRO A 598 -10.34 4.99 -25.21
N LEU A 599 -10.54 6.05 -25.98
CA LEU A 599 -11.71 6.23 -26.84
C LEU A 599 -11.38 5.76 -28.27
N PRO A 600 -12.33 5.16 -29.01
CA PRO A 600 -12.15 4.89 -30.43
C PRO A 600 -11.83 6.17 -31.22
N GLU A 601 -10.96 6.10 -32.24
CA GLU A 601 -10.50 7.28 -32.99
C GLU A 601 -11.68 8.11 -33.56
N SER A 602 -12.77 7.47 -33.98
CA SER A 602 -13.98 8.17 -34.43
C SER A 602 -14.64 9.02 -33.34
N VAL A 603 -14.58 8.60 -32.07
CA VAL A 603 -15.08 9.34 -30.91
C VAL A 603 -14.10 10.42 -30.48
N GLN A 604 -12.80 10.14 -30.54
CA GLN A 604 -11.75 11.17 -30.34
C GLN A 604 -11.97 12.35 -31.28
N MET A 605 -12.23 12.09 -32.56
CA MET A 605 -12.52 13.11 -33.56
C MET A 605 -13.77 13.93 -33.23
N ILE A 606 -14.79 13.34 -32.60
CA ILE A 606 -15.99 14.07 -32.16
C ILE A 606 -15.65 15.04 -31.04
N ALA A 607 -14.88 14.60 -30.05
CA ALA A 607 -14.41 15.45 -28.96
C ALA A 607 -13.59 16.63 -29.50
N LEU A 608 -12.58 16.34 -30.33
CA LEU A 608 -11.67 17.37 -30.87
C LEU A 608 -12.36 18.38 -31.78
N LYS A 609 -13.40 17.96 -32.52
CA LYS A 609 -14.20 18.88 -33.35
C LYS A 609 -15.06 19.83 -32.51
N LYS A 610 -15.45 19.42 -31.30
CA LYS A 610 -16.22 20.25 -30.37
C LYS A 610 -15.31 21.18 -29.59
N ASP A 611 -14.17 20.68 -29.13
CA ASP A 611 -13.11 21.45 -28.49
C ASP A 611 -11.76 20.76 -28.69
N VAL A 612 -10.85 21.43 -29.42
CA VAL A 612 -9.53 20.89 -29.73
C VAL A 612 -8.64 20.75 -28.49
N THR A 613 -8.90 21.52 -27.43
CA THR A 613 -8.12 21.46 -26.18
C THR A 613 -8.31 20.14 -25.43
N MET A 614 -9.38 19.40 -25.72
CA MET A 614 -9.63 18.07 -25.17
C MET A 614 -8.54 17.06 -25.50
N ILE A 615 -7.66 17.35 -26.47
CA ILE A 615 -6.49 16.51 -26.75
C ILE A 615 -5.62 16.26 -25.52
N GLU A 616 -5.56 17.21 -24.57
CA GLU A 616 -4.81 17.08 -23.32
C GLU A 616 -5.30 15.90 -22.45
N HIS A 617 -6.58 15.58 -22.56
CA HIS A 617 -7.25 14.58 -21.75
C HIS A 617 -7.42 13.22 -22.45
N LEU A 618 -7.22 13.17 -23.78
CA LEU A 618 -7.35 11.93 -24.54
C LEU A 618 -6.22 10.93 -24.23
N LYS A 619 -6.60 9.68 -23.99
CA LYS A 619 -5.70 8.54 -23.83
C LYS A 619 -5.54 7.82 -25.18
N GLN A 620 -4.30 7.49 -25.55
CA GLN A 620 -3.96 6.80 -26.81
C GLN A 620 -4.55 7.49 -28.05
N VAL A 621 -4.11 8.73 -28.30
CA VAL A 621 -4.63 9.56 -29.40
C VAL A 621 -4.26 8.92 -30.74
N GLY A 622 -5.24 8.64 -31.59
CA GLY A 622 -5.03 8.08 -32.94
C GLY A 622 -4.40 9.09 -33.90
N GLU A 623 -3.74 8.61 -34.97
CA GLU A 623 -2.99 9.47 -35.89
C GLU A 623 -3.87 10.56 -36.55
N LYS A 624 -5.12 10.24 -36.94
CA LYS A 624 -6.01 11.22 -37.56
C LYS A 624 -6.43 12.30 -36.56
N ALA A 625 -6.65 11.91 -35.31
CA ALA A 625 -6.97 12.82 -34.22
C ALA A 625 -5.79 13.77 -33.91
N GLN A 626 -4.56 13.23 -33.86
CA GLN A 626 -3.34 14.03 -33.73
C GLN A 626 -3.19 15.03 -34.88
N GLN A 627 -3.29 14.57 -36.13
CA GLN A 627 -3.19 15.43 -37.31
C GLN A 627 -4.26 16.53 -37.32
N TYR A 628 -5.50 16.20 -36.95
CA TYR A 628 -6.58 17.17 -36.87
C TYR A 628 -6.30 18.26 -35.84
N ALA A 629 -5.92 17.88 -34.61
CA ALA A 629 -5.63 18.82 -33.56
C ALA A 629 -4.46 19.76 -33.93
N VAL A 630 -3.38 19.20 -34.46
CA VAL A 630 -2.22 20.00 -34.93
C VAL A 630 -2.63 20.98 -36.03
N LYS A 631 -3.42 20.56 -37.02
CA LYS A 631 -3.92 21.44 -38.09
C LYS A 631 -4.75 22.60 -37.54
N THR A 632 -5.68 22.30 -36.64
CA THR A 632 -6.57 23.30 -36.06
C THR A 632 -5.81 24.30 -35.20
N ILE A 633 -4.91 23.83 -34.31
CA ILE A 633 -4.10 24.71 -33.45
C ILE A 633 -3.16 25.58 -34.27
N ILE A 634 -2.55 25.04 -35.34
CA ILE A 634 -1.69 25.83 -36.23
C ILE A 634 -2.50 26.93 -36.95
N LYS A 635 -3.68 26.57 -37.48
CA LYS A 635 -4.55 27.50 -38.18
C LYS A 635 -4.96 28.67 -37.26
N ASP A 636 -5.30 28.35 -36.02
CA ASP A 636 -5.78 29.31 -35.03
C ASP A 636 -4.69 29.69 -34.02
N SER A 637 -3.42 29.69 -34.45
CA SER A 637 -2.24 29.84 -33.59
C SER A 637 -2.20 31.14 -32.76
N HIS A 638 -2.93 32.17 -33.18
CA HIS A 638 -3.10 33.42 -32.42
C HIS A 638 -3.92 33.26 -31.13
N LEU A 639 -4.71 32.19 -31.01
CA LEU A 639 -5.54 31.89 -29.83
C LEU A 639 -4.81 31.01 -28.80
N TYR A 640 -3.62 30.50 -29.12
CA TYR A 640 -2.90 29.55 -28.27
C TYR A 640 -1.49 30.06 -27.99
N SER A 641 -1.07 30.01 -26.72
CA SER A 641 0.27 30.42 -26.29
C SER A 641 1.40 29.49 -26.78
N GLY A 642 1.05 28.37 -27.42
CA GLY A 642 1.96 27.36 -27.93
C GLY A 642 1.25 26.04 -28.22
N LEU A 643 2.03 24.98 -28.46
CA LEU A 643 1.49 23.63 -28.59
C LEU A 643 1.11 23.05 -27.22
N PRO A 644 -0.10 22.47 -27.08
CA PRO A 644 -0.51 21.68 -25.92
C PRO A 644 0.56 20.68 -25.47
N SER A 645 0.71 20.49 -24.15
CA SER A 645 1.72 19.62 -23.54
C SER A 645 1.59 18.19 -24.02
N LYS A 646 0.37 17.69 -24.21
CA LYS A 646 0.14 16.37 -24.80
C LYS A 646 0.70 16.24 -26.20
N LEU A 647 0.54 17.25 -27.05
CA LEU A 647 1.11 17.26 -28.40
C LEU A 647 2.64 17.31 -28.36
N LEU A 648 3.24 18.02 -27.38
CA LEU A 648 4.69 17.99 -27.16
C LEU A 648 5.20 16.61 -26.76
N SER A 649 4.45 15.88 -25.92
CA SER A 649 4.80 14.50 -25.56
C SER A 649 4.70 13.55 -26.76
N ILE A 650 3.70 13.74 -27.63
CA ILE A 650 3.49 12.94 -28.83
C ILE A 650 4.60 13.15 -29.85
N ILE A 651 5.12 14.38 -30.01
CA ILE A 651 6.19 14.69 -30.96
C ILE A 651 7.41 13.78 -30.77
N LYS A 652 7.72 13.34 -29.55
CA LYS A 652 8.84 12.41 -29.27
C LYS A 652 8.73 11.10 -30.07
N ASP A 653 7.50 10.61 -30.30
CA ASP A 653 7.20 9.30 -30.87
C ASP A 653 6.24 9.38 -32.09
N SER A 654 6.10 10.55 -32.73
CA SER A 654 5.09 10.79 -33.78
C SER A 654 5.53 10.34 -35.19
N THR A 655 4.56 10.23 -36.10
CA THR A 655 4.84 9.90 -37.51
C THR A 655 5.54 11.06 -38.24
N LYS A 656 6.31 10.72 -39.28
CA LYS A 656 7.05 11.70 -40.12
C LYS A 656 6.18 12.84 -40.66
N ASN A 657 4.88 12.61 -40.85
CA ASN A 657 3.95 13.61 -41.34
C ASN A 657 3.61 14.66 -40.27
N ILE A 658 3.35 14.23 -39.02
CA ILE A 658 3.04 15.15 -37.90
C ILE A 658 4.27 15.98 -37.54
N ASN A 659 5.46 15.35 -37.49
CA ASN A 659 6.70 16.06 -37.24
C ASN A 659 6.93 17.20 -38.26
N GLN A 660 6.78 16.93 -39.56
CA GLN A 660 6.94 17.96 -40.58
C GLN A 660 5.94 19.11 -40.42
N MET A 661 4.69 18.79 -40.11
CA MET A 661 3.65 19.80 -39.88
C MET A 661 3.97 20.71 -38.71
N VAL A 662 4.34 20.14 -37.56
CA VAL A 662 4.69 20.92 -36.37
C VAL A 662 5.94 21.76 -36.63
N LEU A 663 7.01 21.15 -37.16
CA LEU A 663 8.30 21.83 -37.35
C LEU A 663 8.24 22.97 -38.37
N SER A 664 7.34 22.89 -39.35
CA SER A 664 7.12 23.97 -40.30
C SER A 664 6.60 25.26 -39.67
N HIS A 665 5.95 25.19 -38.49
CA HIS A 665 5.37 26.34 -37.80
C HIS A 665 6.09 26.66 -36.47
N TYR A 666 6.52 25.62 -35.73
CA TYR A 666 7.18 25.72 -34.44
C TYR A 666 8.54 25.00 -34.47
N GLY A 667 9.47 25.50 -35.28
CA GLY A 667 10.74 24.82 -35.58
C GLY A 667 11.62 24.50 -34.36
N MET A 668 11.54 25.27 -33.26
CA MET A 668 12.27 24.98 -32.02
C MET A 668 11.89 23.65 -31.36
N ASN A 669 10.72 23.09 -31.68
CA ASN A 669 10.28 21.81 -31.14
C ASN A 669 11.07 20.61 -31.69
N ILE A 670 11.98 20.83 -32.67
CA ILE A 670 12.91 19.80 -33.13
C ILE A 670 13.79 19.24 -31.99
N LYS A 671 14.00 20.02 -30.91
CA LYS A 671 14.72 19.59 -29.71
C LYS A 671 14.13 18.35 -29.02
N TYR A 672 12.87 18.01 -29.31
CA TYR A 672 12.20 16.84 -28.73
C TYR A 672 12.35 15.57 -29.58
N LEU A 673 12.93 15.64 -30.78
CA LEU A 673 13.12 14.46 -31.65
C LEU A 673 14.47 13.78 -31.38
N LYS A 674 14.44 12.48 -31.09
CA LYS A 674 15.66 11.71 -30.77
C LYS A 674 16.61 11.53 -31.96
N ASN A 675 16.13 11.63 -33.21
CA ASN A 675 16.93 11.56 -34.44
C ASN A 675 16.18 12.20 -35.63
N PRO A 676 16.14 13.54 -35.76
CA PRO A 676 15.36 14.18 -36.82
C PRO A 676 15.99 13.90 -38.20
N SER A 677 15.17 13.42 -39.13
CA SER A 677 15.53 13.21 -40.53
C SER A 677 15.90 14.52 -41.23
N GLN A 678 16.64 14.47 -42.32
CA GLN A 678 17.00 15.65 -43.11
C GLN A 678 15.78 16.52 -43.49
N LYS A 679 14.63 15.90 -43.80
CA LYS A 679 13.39 16.65 -44.12
C LYS A 679 12.85 17.41 -42.90
N GLU A 680 12.87 16.81 -41.72
CA GLU A 680 12.44 17.45 -40.46
C GLU A 680 13.40 18.56 -40.06
N GLN A 681 14.70 18.34 -40.19
CA GLN A 681 15.71 19.37 -39.94
C GLN A 681 15.54 20.58 -40.86
N ILE A 682 15.31 20.35 -42.16
CA ILE A 682 15.04 21.44 -43.11
C ILE A 682 13.75 22.17 -42.76
N ALA A 683 12.68 21.45 -42.37
CA ALA A 683 11.41 22.07 -41.97
C ALA A 683 11.58 22.99 -40.75
N ALA A 684 12.39 22.59 -39.76
CA ALA A 684 12.62 23.36 -38.53
C ALA A 684 13.33 24.70 -38.77
N VAL A 685 14.27 24.74 -39.73
CA VAL A 685 15.03 25.97 -40.06
C VAL A 685 14.38 26.81 -41.15
N ALA A 686 13.31 26.31 -41.80
CA ALA A 686 12.76 26.94 -43.00
C ALA A 686 12.14 28.33 -42.75
N ARG A 687 11.59 28.57 -41.55
CA ARG A 687 10.99 29.87 -41.16
C ARG A 687 11.91 30.72 -40.29
N ASN A 688 12.68 30.08 -39.43
CA ASN A 688 13.66 30.73 -38.57
C ASN A 688 14.97 29.93 -38.62
N PRO A 689 15.98 30.42 -39.37
CA PRO A 689 17.28 29.77 -39.49
C PRO A 689 18.01 29.54 -38.16
N GLU A 690 17.76 30.37 -37.14
CA GLU A 690 18.39 30.27 -35.82
C GLU A 690 17.97 29.00 -35.07
N ASN A 691 16.84 28.37 -35.44
CA ASN A 691 16.41 27.10 -34.86
C ASN A 691 17.42 25.96 -35.08
N ILE A 692 18.43 26.14 -35.94
CA ILE A 692 19.53 25.20 -36.09
C ILE A 692 20.28 24.95 -34.77
N VAL A 693 20.23 25.89 -33.81
CA VAL A 693 20.78 25.73 -32.45
C VAL A 693 20.19 24.53 -31.69
N TYR A 694 18.95 24.14 -32.02
CA TYR A 694 18.25 23.01 -31.39
C TYR A 694 18.56 21.67 -32.06
N ILE A 695 19.40 21.63 -33.08
CA ILE A 695 19.74 20.43 -33.85
C ILE A 695 21.17 20.01 -33.47
N ALA A 696 21.31 18.92 -32.71
CA ALA A 696 22.62 18.45 -32.26
C ALA A 696 23.56 18.09 -33.42
N ASN A 697 23.04 17.45 -34.48
CA ASN A 697 23.81 17.01 -35.64
C ASN A 697 23.13 17.46 -36.95
N PRO A 698 23.23 18.74 -37.34
CA PRO A 698 22.57 19.24 -38.54
C PRO A 698 23.25 18.69 -39.80
N THR A 699 22.48 18.11 -40.71
CA THR A 699 23.01 17.61 -42.00
C THR A 699 23.56 18.75 -42.83
N GLU A 700 24.49 18.48 -43.75
CA GLU A 700 25.08 19.52 -44.61
C GLU A 700 24.01 20.38 -45.32
N LYS A 701 22.93 19.75 -45.81
CA LYS A 701 21.83 20.49 -46.46
C LYS A 701 21.10 21.42 -45.48
N THR A 702 20.90 20.98 -44.24
CA THR A 702 20.30 21.82 -43.18
C THR A 702 21.20 23.00 -42.85
N GLN A 703 22.51 22.76 -42.70
CA GLN A 703 23.50 23.81 -42.44
C GLN A 703 23.53 24.83 -43.58
N ILE A 704 23.58 24.36 -44.82
CA ILE A 704 23.55 25.22 -46.01
C ILE A 704 22.25 26.01 -46.07
N ARG A 705 21.09 25.38 -45.84
CA ARG A 705 19.78 26.06 -45.84
C ARG A 705 19.74 27.20 -44.82
N ALA A 706 20.11 26.93 -43.56
CA ALA A 706 20.08 27.93 -42.49
C ALA A 706 21.04 29.10 -42.75
N VAL A 707 22.27 28.79 -43.16
CA VAL A 707 23.31 29.81 -43.40
C VAL A 707 23.04 30.61 -44.68
N SER A 708 22.42 30.02 -45.70
CA SER A 708 22.00 30.75 -46.90
C SER A 708 20.89 31.77 -46.61
N ASP A 709 19.95 31.45 -45.71
CA ASP A 709 18.88 32.37 -45.32
C ASP A 709 19.36 33.45 -44.35
N LEU A 710 20.22 33.06 -43.40
CA LEU A 710 20.81 33.98 -42.43
C LEU A 710 22.25 33.54 -42.14
N SER A 711 23.22 34.23 -42.75
CA SER A 711 24.64 33.86 -42.68
C SER A 711 25.21 33.83 -41.27
N LYS A 712 24.68 34.67 -40.37
CA LYS A 712 25.03 34.70 -38.93
C LYS A 712 24.70 33.40 -38.20
N SER A 713 23.73 32.60 -38.69
CA SER A 713 23.34 31.32 -38.07
C SER A 713 24.49 30.31 -37.97
N ILE A 714 25.58 30.50 -38.74
CA ILE A 714 26.82 29.74 -38.64
C ILE A 714 27.36 29.67 -37.20
N MET A 715 27.09 30.70 -36.38
CA MET A 715 27.51 30.77 -34.98
C MET A 715 26.90 29.70 -34.08
N PHE A 716 25.76 29.13 -34.48
CA PHE A 716 25.07 28.08 -33.74
C PHE A 716 25.48 26.66 -34.20
N ILE A 717 26.38 26.54 -35.17
CA ILE A 717 26.83 25.26 -35.72
C ILE A 717 28.22 24.96 -35.17
N THR A 718 28.35 23.91 -34.34
CA THR A 718 29.64 23.55 -33.70
C THR A 718 30.70 23.17 -34.74
N ASN A 719 30.31 22.38 -35.74
CA ASN A 719 31.19 21.86 -36.80
C ASN A 719 30.59 22.13 -38.19
N PRO A 720 30.66 23.38 -38.69
CA PRO A 720 30.07 23.73 -39.96
C PRO A 720 30.83 23.10 -41.12
N CYS A 721 30.10 22.52 -42.09
CA CYS A 721 30.70 21.91 -43.27
C CYS A 721 31.40 22.98 -44.14
N PRO A 722 32.40 22.62 -44.95
CA PRO A 722 33.17 23.60 -45.74
C PRO A 722 32.31 24.52 -46.61
N LYS A 723 31.21 24.00 -47.16
CA LYS A 723 30.25 24.78 -47.96
C LYS A 723 29.51 25.81 -47.11
N ALA A 724 29.00 25.42 -45.94
CA ALA A 724 28.33 26.34 -45.02
C ALA A 724 29.28 27.45 -44.55
N GLN A 725 30.53 27.10 -44.19
CA GLN A 725 31.55 28.10 -43.83
C GLN A 725 31.78 29.12 -44.95
N MET A 726 31.96 28.65 -46.19
CA MET A 726 32.19 29.52 -47.35
C MET A 726 30.99 30.42 -47.65
N ILE A 727 29.76 29.91 -47.55
CA ILE A 727 28.54 30.72 -47.72
C ILE A 727 28.48 31.83 -46.65
N ALA A 728 28.75 31.49 -45.39
CA ALA A 728 28.71 32.44 -44.29
C ALA A 728 29.67 33.62 -44.48
N VAL A 729 30.93 33.35 -44.82
CA VAL A 729 31.97 34.39 -45.00
C VAL A 729 31.81 35.18 -46.30
N LYS A 730 31.25 34.57 -47.36
CA LYS A 730 30.92 35.28 -48.61
C LYS A 730 29.81 36.30 -48.40
N SER A 731 28.84 35.98 -47.53
CA SER A 731 27.75 36.90 -47.19
C SER A 731 28.22 38.02 -46.26
N ASN A 732 29.01 37.70 -45.23
CA ASN A 732 29.64 38.69 -44.36
C ASN A 732 30.97 38.14 -43.83
N LEU A 733 32.08 38.82 -44.15
CA LEU A 733 33.43 38.41 -43.78
C LEU A 733 33.60 38.29 -42.27
N ASP A 734 32.92 39.12 -41.47
CA ASP A 734 33.00 39.10 -40.00
C ASP A 734 32.48 37.81 -39.39
N ASN A 735 31.68 37.02 -40.12
CA ASN A 735 31.19 35.73 -39.64
C ASN A 735 32.33 34.72 -39.38
N ILE A 736 33.53 34.97 -39.93
CA ILE A 736 34.73 34.15 -39.68
C ILE A 736 35.02 33.99 -38.18
N LYS A 737 34.73 35.01 -37.36
CA LYS A 737 34.97 35.00 -35.91
C LYS A 737 34.12 33.98 -35.16
N TYR A 738 33.01 33.55 -35.76
CA TYR A 738 32.10 32.54 -35.21
C TYR A 738 32.46 31.12 -35.64
N ILE A 739 33.38 30.95 -36.59
CA ILE A 739 33.79 29.63 -37.07
C ILE A 739 34.99 29.16 -36.24
N ASN A 740 34.80 28.12 -35.42
CA ASN A 740 35.86 27.60 -34.55
C ASN A 740 37.04 27.01 -35.34
N ASN A 741 36.74 26.26 -36.41
CA ASN A 741 37.72 25.56 -37.23
C ASN A 741 37.52 25.88 -38.73
N PRO A 742 37.88 27.10 -39.17
CA PRO A 742 37.71 27.48 -40.57
C PRO A 742 38.62 26.64 -41.46
N THR A 743 38.11 26.17 -42.60
CA THR A 743 38.94 25.44 -43.57
C THR A 743 40.00 26.35 -44.18
N GLU A 744 41.07 25.76 -44.71
CA GLU A 744 42.14 26.52 -45.35
C GLU A 744 41.65 27.43 -46.48
N ALA A 745 40.70 26.94 -47.27
CA ALA A 745 40.06 27.72 -48.32
C ALA A 745 39.31 28.94 -47.77
N VAL A 746 38.62 28.80 -46.64
CA VAL A 746 37.88 29.88 -45.97
C VAL A 746 38.84 30.92 -45.38
N ARG A 747 39.91 30.48 -44.68
CA ARG A 747 40.95 31.36 -44.14
C ARG A 747 41.59 32.23 -45.22
N LEU A 748 42.04 31.60 -46.31
CA LEU A 748 42.67 32.30 -47.42
C LEU A 748 41.68 33.21 -48.16
N TYR A 749 40.41 32.81 -48.30
CA TYR A 749 39.38 33.66 -48.90
C TYR A 749 39.18 34.94 -48.09
N VAL A 750 39.05 34.84 -46.77
CA VAL A 750 38.87 36.00 -45.88
C VAL A 750 40.08 36.94 -45.96
N LEU A 751 41.30 36.42 -45.82
CA LEU A 751 42.53 37.25 -45.89
C LEU A 751 42.75 37.88 -47.27
N LYS A 752 42.32 37.22 -48.36
CA LYS A 752 42.34 37.80 -49.71
C LYS A 752 41.37 38.98 -49.86
N LYS A 753 40.29 39.00 -49.09
CA LYS A 753 39.25 40.05 -49.17
C LYS A 753 39.48 41.17 -48.17
N ASN A 754 39.93 40.84 -46.97
CA ASN A 754 40.33 41.79 -45.95
C ASN A 754 41.46 41.18 -45.12
N ILE A 755 42.67 41.70 -45.32
CA ILE A 755 43.89 41.21 -44.67
C ILE A 755 43.90 41.48 -43.16
N ASP A 756 43.14 42.50 -42.72
CA ASP A 756 43.10 42.97 -41.33
C ASP A 756 42.26 42.04 -40.42
N LEU A 757 41.51 41.10 -41.00
CA LEU A 757 40.71 40.11 -40.25
C LEU A 757 41.53 38.91 -39.71
N ILE A 758 42.86 38.94 -39.80
CA ILE A 758 43.73 37.85 -39.31
C ILE A 758 43.44 37.50 -37.83
N ASP A 759 43.21 38.52 -36.99
CA ASP A 759 42.95 38.35 -35.56
C ASP A 759 41.55 37.80 -35.28
N SER A 760 40.63 37.93 -36.25
CA SER A 760 39.30 37.33 -36.21
C SER A 760 39.29 35.87 -36.67
N ILE A 761 40.38 35.35 -37.26
CA ILE A 761 40.49 33.94 -37.66
C ILE A 761 40.94 33.12 -36.45
N ARG A 762 40.03 32.30 -35.91
CA ARG A 762 40.40 31.30 -34.90
C ARG A 762 41.34 30.26 -35.52
N ASN A 763 42.46 29.99 -34.85
CA ASN A 763 43.50 29.07 -35.30
C ASN A 763 43.95 29.31 -36.75
N PRO A 764 44.66 30.42 -37.03
CA PRO A 764 45.18 30.68 -38.37
C PRO A 764 46.24 29.62 -38.70
N SER A 765 46.12 28.98 -39.87
CA SER A 765 47.08 27.96 -40.31
C SER A 765 48.44 28.58 -40.66
N PRO A 766 49.53 27.79 -40.69
CA PRO A 766 50.83 28.28 -41.17
C PRO A 766 50.77 28.90 -42.56
N LYS A 767 49.90 28.37 -43.43
CA LYS A 767 49.65 28.91 -44.78
C LYS A 767 48.92 30.25 -44.75
N ALA A 768 47.89 30.40 -43.90
CA ALA A 768 47.20 31.68 -43.68
C ALA A 768 48.15 32.74 -43.08
N PHE A 769 48.98 32.37 -42.11
CA PHE A 769 50.01 33.25 -41.53
C PHE A 769 51.09 33.64 -42.53
N SER A 770 51.56 32.68 -43.35
CA SER A 770 52.52 32.98 -44.42
C SER A 770 51.92 33.92 -45.46
N TYR A 771 50.64 33.74 -45.81
CA TYR A 771 49.92 34.65 -46.70
C TYR A 771 49.79 36.05 -46.09
N TYR A 772 49.40 36.14 -44.82
CA TYR A 772 49.32 37.41 -44.08
C TYR A 772 50.67 38.13 -44.07
N ARG A 773 51.73 37.48 -43.56
CA ARG A 773 53.08 38.07 -43.51
C ARG A 773 53.60 38.53 -44.87
N LYS A 774 53.31 37.79 -45.94
CA LYS A 774 53.74 38.17 -47.29
C LYS A 774 53.04 39.45 -47.78
N ASN A 775 51.79 39.66 -47.41
CA ASN A 775 50.95 40.74 -47.93
C ASN A 775 50.81 41.95 -46.96
N THR A 776 51.32 41.87 -45.72
CA THR A 776 51.41 43.00 -44.79
C THR A 776 52.83 43.55 -44.60
N ARG A 777 53.86 42.89 -45.14
CA ARG A 777 55.27 43.33 -45.10
C ARG A 777 55.55 44.68 -45.81
N SER A 778 54.53 45.33 -46.37
CA SER A 778 54.61 46.68 -46.96
C SER A 778 53.67 47.68 -46.29
N ARG A 779 53.08 47.35 -45.13
CA ARG A 779 52.20 48.24 -44.35
C ARG A 779 52.80 48.53 -42.98
#